data_AF-A0A0J9S3P1-F1
#
_entry.id   AF-A0A0J9S3P1-F1
#
_cell.length_a   1.000
_cell.length_b   1.000
_cell.length_c   1.000
_cell.angle_alpha   90.00
_cell.angle_beta   90.00
_cell.angle_gamma   90.00
#
_symmetry.space_group_name_H-M   'P 1'
#
loop_
_entity.id
_entity.type
_entity.pdbx_description
1 polymer ?
#
loop_
_entity_poly.entity_id
_entity_poly.type
_entity_poly.pdbx_seq_one_letter_code
_entity_poly.pdbx_strand_id
1 'polypeptide(L)'
;MNVRQAAALLLVALVGCLLQCGQGVKRKRGVSGRRRGLLNRRLKYINSKLISRRKENYVKVKMTENKVKGKDIIYGNECRNELLRGILTVSDVVKLTLGPRGRNVLLEKEYGSPLIINDGVTIAKNISLKDRKRNNGVKLMQESTNISNDKAGDGTSSTALMTATITRKGIDQVNRNHNPIPIQRGIQLASKMIIEKIKSLSTPIKTYKDILNIATIASNNDTHMGSIIANAYDKLGKNAAIILDDNADINDKLEFTEGYNFDRGIINPYLLYNENKDHIEYNNVSTLITDQNVDNIQSILPILEIFAKNKQPLCIIADDFSNEVLQTLIINKLKGAIKVVPIRAPSFGDRRKDYLKDLCTVTNSKYISADVGLDLNSLHNNMSSFDNNYLTLLGSANTLIVKKDRTSLITKEEYKQQIDERVKVLKKEFEETTSKYDKEKLNERIAALSGGIAKILIGGNTETEQKERKFKYEDATNAVKSAIDIGYVPGGGVTYLEIIKSNFLSEIHKKIEEELQNMGNQEDKKYLDLVGNLESEMELRKMGANIVVHSLDVITKQIADNAGVNGENVVKIILNAKDKYGFGYDVNTNKFVNMVENGIIDSTNVIISVIKNSCSIASMVLTTECMMVDSEKKDKGILDASISSPNYLQKHRRAGGYKRKMDHLDDEEDEDDLEDEEDEEEDEDEEEDDEEDEEDEEDEEEDDGYNYDE
;
A
#
# COMPACT_ATOMS: atom_id res chain seq x y z
N MET A 1 -39.55 -33.04 -1.09
CA MET A 1 -39.13 -32.93 -2.50
C MET A 1 -38.88 -31.48 -2.82
N ASN A 2 -37.64 -31.11 -3.16
CA ASN A 2 -37.24 -29.72 -3.39
C ASN A 2 -37.88 -29.16 -4.68
N VAL A 3 -38.18 -27.87 -4.70
CA VAL A 3 -38.72 -27.12 -5.86
C VAL A 3 -37.91 -27.37 -7.15
N ARG A 4 -36.60 -27.63 -7.03
CA ARG A 4 -35.72 -28.02 -8.15
C ARG A 4 -36.00 -29.43 -8.69
N GLN A 5 -36.33 -30.40 -7.85
CA GLN A 5 -36.71 -31.75 -8.27
C GLN A 5 -38.10 -31.75 -8.92
N ALA A 6 -39.04 -30.94 -8.40
CA ALA A 6 -40.34 -30.74 -9.01
C ALA A 6 -40.23 -30.10 -10.41
N ALA A 7 -39.40 -29.06 -10.58
CA ALA A 7 -39.16 -28.42 -11.86
C ALA A 7 -38.47 -29.35 -12.87
N ALA A 8 -37.51 -30.17 -12.44
CA ALA A 8 -36.85 -31.15 -13.30
C ALA A 8 -37.80 -32.26 -13.76
N LEU A 9 -38.67 -32.76 -12.88
CA LEU A 9 -39.71 -33.74 -13.22
C LEU A 9 -40.74 -33.16 -14.19
N LEU A 10 -41.14 -31.90 -14.01
CA LEU A 10 -42.09 -31.20 -14.90
C LEU A 10 -41.50 -31.00 -16.30
N LEU A 11 -40.19 -30.73 -16.38
CA LEU A 11 -39.46 -30.55 -17.64
C LEU A 11 -39.24 -31.89 -18.37
N VAL A 12 -38.97 -32.97 -17.64
CA VAL A 12 -38.91 -34.34 -18.20
C VAL A 12 -40.29 -34.80 -18.67
N ALA A 13 -41.35 -34.50 -17.93
CA ALA A 13 -42.73 -34.79 -18.33
C ALA A 13 -43.15 -34.01 -19.58
N LEU A 14 -42.80 -32.71 -19.69
CA LEU A 14 -43.06 -31.89 -20.88
C LEU A 14 -42.29 -32.39 -22.11
N VAL A 15 -41.04 -32.81 -21.95
CA VAL A 15 -40.24 -33.40 -23.04
C VAL A 15 -40.79 -34.78 -23.44
N GLY A 16 -41.27 -35.58 -22.48
CA GLY A 16 -41.96 -36.85 -22.73
C GLY A 16 -43.27 -36.69 -23.51
N CYS A 17 -44.10 -35.71 -23.13
CA CYS A 17 -45.34 -35.38 -23.85
C CYS A 17 -45.08 -34.89 -25.28
N LEU A 18 -44.02 -34.10 -25.50
CA LEU A 18 -43.62 -33.63 -26.83
C LEU A 18 -43.10 -34.77 -27.72
N LEU A 19 -42.43 -35.76 -27.13
CA LEU A 19 -41.96 -36.96 -27.84
C LEU A 19 -43.10 -37.93 -28.17
N GLN A 20 -44.08 -38.10 -27.28
CA GLN A 20 -45.27 -38.92 -27.54
C GLN A 20 -46.24 -38.28 -28.55
N CYS A 21 -46.37 -36.95 -28.58
CA CYS A 21 -47.11 -36.25 -29.64
C CYS A 21 -46.46 -36.41 -31.03
N GLY A 22 -45.16 -36.69 -31.09
CA GLY A 22 -44.42 -36.91 -32.34
C GLY A 22 -44.70 -38.26 -33.03
N GLN A 23 -45.23 -39.25 -32.31
CA GLN A 23 -45.51 -40.59 -32.88
C GLN A 23 -46.96 -40.76 -33.36
N GLY A 24 -47.86 -39.81 -33.09
CA GLY A 24 -49.28 -39.85 -33.47
C GLY A 24 -49.61 -39.32 -34.87
N VAL A 25 -48.67 -38.71 -35.61
CA VAL A 25 -48.94 -38.13 -36.95
C VAL A 25 -48.34 -39.01 -38.05
N LYS A 26 -48.85 -40.24 -38.16
CA LYS A 26 -48.79 -41.01 -39.42
C LYS A 26 -50.19 -41.03 -40.02
N ARG A 27 -50.27 -40.56 -41.28
CA ARG A 27 -51.43 -40.51 -42.20
C ARG A 27 -52.23 -39.21 -42.18
N LYS A 28 -51.73 -38.20 -42.89
CA LYS A 28 -52.43 -37.59 -44.05
C LYS A 28 -51.46 -36.69 -44.84
N ARG A 29 -51.76 -36.57 -46.12
CA ARG A 29 -50.90 -36.15 -47.24
C ARG A 29 -50.40 -34.69 -47.11
N GLY A 30 -49.20 -34.45 -47.65
CA GLY A 30 -48.81 -33.17 -48.24
C GLY A 30 -48.35 -32.04 -47.29
N VAL A 31 -47.12 -32.09 -46.80
CA VAL A 31 -46.37 -30.86 -46.44
C VAL A 31 -44.92 -31.01 -46.95
N SER A 32 -44.51 -30.04 -47.76
CA SER A 32 -43.28 -30.02 -48.55
C SER A 32 -41.99 -30.09 -47.71
N GLY A 33 -40.98 -30.77 -48.27
CA GLY A 33 -39.66 -30.99 -47.66
C GLY A 33 -38.89 -29.72 -47.24
N ARG A 34 -39.32 -28.53 -47.68
CA ARG A 34 -38.73 -27.25 -47.27
C ARG A 34 -39.01 -26.90 -45.80
N ARG A 35 -40.18 -27.22 -45.24
CA ARG A 35 -40.51 -26.89 -43.83
C ARG A 35 -39.79 -27.78 -42.81
N ARG A 36 -39.49 -29.05 -43.16
CA ARG A 36 -38.67 -29.95 -42.33
C ARG A 36 -37.21 -29.52 -42.24
N GLY A 37 -36.64 -29.01 -43.33
CA GLY A 37 -35.27 -28.48 -43.34
C GLY A 37 -35.10 -27.22 -42.49
N LEU A 38 -36.08 -26.32 -42.52
CA LEU A 38 -36.08 -25.09 -41.71
C LEU A 38 -36.22 -25.37 -40.21
N LEU A 39 -37.11 -26.29 -39.81
CA LEU A 39 -37.24 -26.70 -38.40
C LEU A 39 -35.97 -27.39 -37.89
N ASN A 40 -35.36 -28.28 -38.68
CA ASN A 40 -34.11 -28.94 -38.29
C ASN A 40 -32.92 -27.97 -38.23
N ARG A 41 -32.87 -26.95 -39.09
CA ARG A 41 -31.86 -25.87 -39.02
C ARG A 41 -32.08 -24.98 -37.80
N ARG A 42 -33.33 -24.64 -37.46
CA ARG A 42 -33.65 -23.89 -36.23
C ARG A 42 -33.34 -24.69 -34.97
N LEU A 43 -33.64 -25.99 -34.94
CA LEU A 43 -33.29 -26.88 -33.82
C LEU A 43 -31.77 -27.05 -33.68
N LYS A 44 -31.03 -27.19 -34.78
CA LYS A 44 -29.56 -27.20 -34.75
C LYS A 44 -28.98 -25.87 -34.28
N TYR A 45 -29.56 -24.74 -34.71
CA TYR A 45 -29.14 -23.41 -34.28
C TYR A 45 -29.45 -23.19 -32.79
N ILE A 46 -30.64 -23.56 -32.32
CA ILE A 46 -31.01 -23.48 -30.90
C ILE A 46 -30.14 -24.40 -30.05
N ASN A 47 -29.85 -25.63 -30.50
CA ASN A 47 -28.91 -26.51 -29.82
C ASN A 47 -27.48 -25.94 -29.84
N SER A 48 -27.02 -25.34 -30.95
CA SER A 48 -25.71 -24.69 -30.99
C SER A 48 -25.63 -23.50 -30.04
N LYS A 49 -26.73 -22.74 -29.90
CA LYS A 49 -26.83 -21.56 -29.02
C LYS A 49 -27.01 -21.95 -27.55
N LEU A 50 -27.64 -23.09 -27.27
CA LEU A 50 -27.71 -23.70 -25.93
C LEU A 50 -26.39 -24.37 -25.54
N ILE A 51 -25.66 -24.94 -26.48
CA ILE A 51 -24.32 -25.50 -26.26
C ILE A 51 -23.31 -24.37 -26.10
N SER A 52 -23.40 -23.29 -26.86
CA SER A 52 -22.56 -22.11 -26.68
C SER A 52 -22.94 -21.35 -25.42
N ARG A 53 -24.22 -21.23 -25.05
CA ARG A 53 -24.62 -20.74 -23.70
C ARG A 53 -24.24 -21.68 -22.57
N ARG A 54 -24.20 -22.99 -22.78
CA ARG A 54 -23.59 -23.94 -21.83
C ARG A 54 -22.09 -23.76 -21.77
N LYS A 55 -21.39 -23.44 -22.87
CA LYS A 55 -19.95 -23.14 -22.89
C LYS A 55 -19.62 -21.74 -22.34
N GLU A 56 -20.50 -20.76 -22.48
CA GLU A 56 -20.40 -19.40 -21.94
C GLU A 56 -20.84 -19.33 -20.47
N ASN A 57 -21.82 -20.14 -20.04
CA ASN A 57 -22.09 -20.33 -18.61
C ASN A 57 -21.18 -21.39 -17.96
N TYR A 58 -20.36 -22.07 -18.78
CA TYR A 58 -19.06 -22.64 -18.39
C TYR A 58 -17.95 -21.65 -18.74
N VAL A 59 -18.16 -20.34 -18.54
CA VAL A 59 -17.09 -19.53 -17.95
C VAL A 59 -16.67 -20.31 -16.73
N LYS A 60 -15.50 -20.95 -16.83
CA LYS A 60 -14.84 -21.64 -15.74
C LYS A 60 -14.79 -20.65 -14.58
N VAL A 61 -15.78 -20.72 -13.68
CA VAL A 61 -15.46 -20.83 -12.27
C VAL A 61 -14.56 -22.07 -12.25
N LYS A 62 -13.25 -21.85 -12.43
CA LYS A 62 -12.25 -22.75 -11.91
C LYS A 62 -12.54 -22.74 -10.41
N MET A 63 -13.48 -23.59 -9.98
CA MET A 63 -13.25 -24.38 -8.80
C MET A 63 -11.91 -25.01 -9.10
N THR A 64 -10.85 -24.35 -8.64
CA THR A 64 -9.53 -24.93 -8.60
C THR A 64 -9.73 -26.19 -7.77
N GLU A 65 -9.90 -27.33 -8.45
CA GLU A 65 -9.24 -28.52 -7.95
C GLU A 65 -7.84 -28.02 -7.58
N ASN A 66 -7.53 -28.01 -6.28
CA ASN A 66 -6.20 -27.73 -5.77
C ASN A 66 -5.29 -28.83 -6.33
N LYS A 67 -4.98 -28.74 -7.63
CA LYS A 67 -3.92 -29.49 -8.26
C LYS A 67 -2.68 -28.84 -7.67
N VAL A 68 -2.22 -29.42 -6.56
CA VAL A 68 -0.98 -29.03 -5.90
C VAL A 68 0.07 -28.97 -6.99
N LYS A 69 0.53 -27.75 -7.30
CA LYS A 69 1.63 -27.57 -8.23
C LYS A 69 2.85 -28.23 -7.60
N GLY A 70 3.70 -28.83 -8.43
CA GLY A 70 5.01 -29.28 -7.97
C GLY A 70 5.73 -28.13 -7.27
N LYS A 71 6.56 -28.46 -6.28
CA LYS A 71 7.32 -27.48 -5.52
C LYS A 71 8.81 -27.74 -5.73
N ASP A 72 9.54 -26.70 -6.09
CA ASP A 72 10.99 -26.73 -6.04
C ASP A 72 11.40 -26.33 -4.62
N ILE A 73 12.27 -27.13 -4.01
CA ILE A 73 12.71 -26.95 -2.63
C ILE A 73 14.20 -26.61 -2.62
N ILE A 74 14.56 -25.54 -1.94
CA ILE A 74 15.92 -25.01 -1.88
C ILE A 74 16.31 -24.89 -0.41
N TYR A 75 17.54 -25.28 -0.08
CA TYR A 75 18.01 -25.40 1.29
C TYR A 75 19.24 -24.52 1.56
N GLY A 76 19.49 -24.28 2.85
CA GLY A 76 20.71 -23.68 3.38
C GLY A 76 21.11 -22.36 2.74
N ASN A 77 22.40 -22.24 2.42
CA ASN A 77 23.00 -21.00 1.92
C ASN A 77 22.41 -20.56 0.58
N GLU A 78 22.08 -21.49 -0.32
CA GLU A 78 21.44 -21.14 -1.61
C GLU A 78 20.10 -20.43 -1.36
N CYS A 79 19.31 -20.94 -0.41
CA CYS A 79 18.03 -20.34 -0.04
C CYS A 79 18.20 -18.89 0.43
N ARG A 80 19.06 -18.66 1.41
CA ARG A 80 19.33 -17.32 1.96
C ARG A 80 19.90 -16.36 0.93
N ASN A 81 20.82 -16.83 0.08
CA ASN A 81 21.46 -15.99 -0.93
C ASN A 81 20.47 -15.57 -2.03
N GLU A 82 19.52 -16.42 -2.44
CA GLU A 82 18.47 -16.02 -3.39
C GLU A 82 17.50 -15.00 -2.79
N LEU A 83 17.13 -15.15 -1.50
CA LEU A 83 16.35 -14.13 -0.80
C LEU A 83 17.12 -12.81 -0.72
N LEU A 84 18.40 -12.85 -0.37
CA LEU A 84 19.25 -11.67 -0.29
C LEU A 84 19.36 -10.94 -1.64
N ARG A 85 19.52 -11.67 -2.74
CA ARG A 85 19.54 -11.08 -4.09
C ARG A 85 18.25 -10.31 -4.39
N GLY A 86 17.10 -10.87 -4.03
CA GLY A 86 15.81 -10.18 -4.16
C GLY A 86 15.73 -8.91 -3.31
N ILE A 87 16.13 -9.00 -2.04
CA ILE A 87 16.18 -7.88 -1.08
C ILE A 87 17.10 -6.76 -1.59
N LEU A 88 18.30 -7.12 -2.06
CA LEU A 88 19.27 -6.17 -2.62
C LEU A 88 18.74 -5.50 -3.89
N THR A 89 18.07 -6.25 -4.77
CA THR A 89 17.48 -5.68 -6.00
C THR A 89 16.53 -4.52 -5.68
N VAL A 90 15.68 -4.66 -4.66
CA VAL A 90 14.79 -3.57 -4.23
C VAL A 90 15.59 -2.42 -3.61
N SER A 91 16.50 -2.74 -2.69
CA SER A 91 17.33 -1.75 -2.00
C SER A 91 18.17 -0.91 -2.95
N ASP A 92 18.76 -1.53 -3.98
CA ASP A 92 19.66 -0.85 -4.93
C ASP A 92 18.95 0.18 -5.79
N VAL A 93 17.66 -0.04 -6.10
CA VAL A 93 16.83 0.94 -6.81
C VAL A 93 16.33 2.01 -5.85
N VAL A 94 15.77 1.60 -4.71
CA VAL A 94 15.13 2.51 -3.76
C VAL A 94 16.14 3.46 -3.09
N LYS A 95 17.39 3.03 -2.84
CA LYS A 95 18.41 3.88 -2.21
C LYS A 95 18.78 5.11 -3.05
N LEU A 96 18.53 5.08 -4.36
CA LEU A 96 18.80 6.21 -5.27
C LEU A 96 17.91 7.42 -4.95
N THR A 97 16.76 7.20 -4.32
CA THR A 97 15.80 8.26 -3.97
C THR A 97 16.01 8.84 -2.58
N LEU A 98 16.96 8.30 -1.81
CA LEU A 98 17.16 8.68 -0.42
C LEU A 98 17.82 10.06 -0.28
N GLY A 99 17.20 10.94 0.50
CA GLY A 99 17.71 12.26 0.88
C GLY A 99 17.35 13.38 -0.09
N PRO A 100 17.66 14.64 0.25
CA PRO A 100 17.32 15.83 -0.55
C PRO A 100 17.79 15.83 -1.99
N ARG A 101 18.97 15.24 -2.25
CA ARG A 101 19.55 15.09 -3.59
C ARG A 101 19.30 13.70 -4.19
N GLY A 102 18.28 13.00 -3.67
CA GLY A 102 17.78 11.77 -4.26
C GLY A 102 17.29 11.99 -5.70
N ARG A 103 17.45 10.96 -6.53
CA ARG A 103 17.01 10.98 -7.93
C ARG A 103 15.64 10.34 -8.07
N ASN A 104 14.93 10.67 -9.14
CA ASN A 104 13.66 10.05 -9.46
C ASN A 104 13.87 8.73 -10.22
N VAL A 105 12.92 7.81 -10.05
CA VAL A 105 12.82 6.56 -10.78
C VAL A 105 11.62 6.62 -11.72
N LEU A 106 11.83 6.28 -12.98
CA LEU A 106 10.78 6.16 -13.98
C LEU A 106 10.17 4.75 -13.91
N LEU A 107 8.85 4.69 -13.74
CA LEU A 107 8.05 3.47 -13.75
C LEU A 107 7.18 3.42 -15.00
N GLU A 108 7.37 2.38 -15.79
CA GLU A 108 6.51 2.08 -16.93
C GLU A 108 5.10 1.67 -16.44
N LYS A 109 4.08 2.11 -17.19
CA LYS A 109 2.70 1.66 -17.03
C LYS A 109 2.24 0.96 -18.29
N GLU A 110 1.39 -0.05 -18.14
CA GLU A 110 0.75 -0.71 -19.29
C GLU A 110 -0.11 0.25 -20.13
N TYR A 111 -0.65 1.31 -19.52
CA TYR A 111 -1.47 2.33 -20.17
C TYR A 111 -1.18 3.72 -19.61
N GLY A 112 -1.23 4.73 -20.49
CA GLY A 112 -0.98 6.13 -20.15
C GLY A 112 0.51 6.47 -20.03
N SER A 113 0.80 7.66 -19.52
CA SER A 113 2.17 8.15 -19.37
C SER A 113 2.92 7.42 -18.23
N PRO A 114 4.25 7.23 -18.35
CA PRO A 114 5.05 6.67 -17.27
C PRO A 114 4.99 7.57 -16.02
N LEU A 115 5.23 6.98 -14.85
CA LEU A 115 5.33 7.72 -13.60
C LEU A 115 6.79 8.03 -13.29
N ILE A 116 7.10 9.28 -12.96
CA ILE A 116 8.40 9.69 -12.44
C ILE A 116 8.20 9.98 -10.96
N ILE A 117 8.82 9.19 -10.08
CA ILE A 117 8.60 9.28 -8.64
C ILE A 117 9.88 9.07 -7.83
N ASN A 118 9.88 9.57 -6.60
CA ASN A 118 10.94 9.36 -5.60
C ASN A 118 10.47 8.60 -4.35
N ASP A 119 9.18 8.25 -4.25
CA ASP A 119 8.66 7.44 -3.14
C ASP A 119 9.17 5.99 -3.18
N GLY A 120 9.92 5.62 -2.16
CA GLY A 120 10.51 4.29 -2.00
C GLY A 120 9.48 3.16 -1.92
N VAL A 121 8.29 3.39 -1.37
CA VAL A 121 7.25 2.34 -1.25
C VAL A 121 6.65 2.04 -2.61
N THR A 122 6.28 3.08 -3.35
CA THR A 122 5.68 2.92 -4.67
C THR A 122 6.69 2.30 -5.63
N ILE A 123 7.96 2.68 -5.57
CA ILE A 123 9.03 2.02 -6.34
C ILE A 123 9.13 0.55 -5.93
N ALA A 124 9.25 0.25 -4.63
CA ALA A 124 9.38 -1.12 -4.15
C ALA A 124 8.21 -2.01 -4.59
N LYS A 125 6.96 -1.51 -4.53
CA LYS A 125 5.74 -2.23 -4.94
C LYS A 125 5.73 -2.61 -6.42
N ASN A 126 6.34 -1.80 -7.28
CA ASN A 126 6.39 -2.04 -8.72
C ASN A 126 7.52 -3.01 -9.15
N ILE A 127 8.41 -3.40 -8.23
CA ILE A 127 9.44 -4.39 -8.51
C ILE A 127 8.82 -5.80 -8.38
N SER A 128 8.89 -6.58 -9.47
CA SER A 128 8.55 -8.00 -9.44
C SER A 128 9.47 -8.77 -10.38
N LEU A 129 10.07 -9.84 -9.89
CA LEU A 129 11.02 -10.65 -10.64
C LEU A 129 10.35 -11.91 -11.21
N LYS A 130 10.76 -12.32 -12.41
CA LYS A 130 10.32 -13.57 -13.04
C LYS A 130 10.77 -14.79 -12.21
N ASP A 131 12.02 -14.77 -11.75
CA ASP A 131 12.56 -15.80 -10.87
C ASP A 131 11.85 -15.76 -9.51
N ARG A 132 11.03 -16.78 -9.25
CA ARG A 132 10.23 -16.91 -8.03
C ARG A 132 11.10 -16.96 -6.76
N LYS A 133 12.29 -17.56 -6.83
CA LYS A 133 13.20 -17.69 -5.67
C LYS A 133 13.60 -16.31 -5.16
N ARG A 134 14.10 -15.48 -6.08
CA ARG A 134 14.49 -14.08 -5.82
C ARG A 134 13.28 -13.19 -5.53
N ASN A 135 12.17 -13.41 -6.23
CA ASN A 135 10.96 -12.62 -6.03
C ASN A 135 10.41 -12.75 -4.60
N ASN A 136 10.62 -13.87 -3.91
CA ASN A 136 10.26 -13.97 -2.49
C ASN A 136 11.05 -12.98 -1.62
N GLY A 137 12.34 -12.75 -1.92
CA GLY A 137 13.13 -11.71 -1.27
C GLY A 137 12.57 -10.31 -1.53
N VAL A 138 12.16 -10.03 -2.76
CA VAL A 138 11.46 -8.79 -3.14
C VAL A 138 10.18 -8.61 -2.31
N LYS A 139 9.37 -9.67 -2.18
CA LYS A 139 8.11 -9.63 -1.42
C LYS A 139 8.32 -9.35 0.07
N LEU A 140 9.36 -9.94 0.67
CA LEU A 140 9.73 -9.65 2.06
C LEU A 140 10.15 -8.19 2.24
N MET A 141 10.89 -7.62 1.28
CA MET A 141 11.25 -6.21 1.33
C MET A 141 10.02 -5.31 1.18
N GLN A 142 9.13 -5.61 0.23
CA GLN A 142 7.87 -4.87 0.03
C GLN A 142 7.01 -4.86 1.30
N GLU A 143 6.94 -5.98 2.02
CA GLU A 143 6.26 -6.05 3.31
C GLU A 143 6.90 -5.11 4.34
N SER A 144 8.24 -5.11 4.44
CA SER A 144 8.99 -4.22 5.34
C SER A 144 8.70 -2.74 5.08
N THR A 145 8.78 -2.32 3.80
CA THR A 145 8.56 -0.92 3.41
C THR A 145 7.11 -0.51 3.61
N ASN A 146 6.16 -1.40 3.31
CA ASN A 146 4.74 -1.15 3.53
C ASN A 146 4.41 -0.96 5.01
N ILE A 147 4.97 -1.79 5.90
CA ILE A 147 4.75 -1.67 7.35
C ILE A 147 5.34 -0.35 7.87
N SER A 148 6.49 0.09 7.36
CA SER A 148 7.06 1.38 7.76
C SER A 148 6.17 2.54 7.33
N ASN A 149 5.66 2.48 6.10
CA ASN A 149 4.74 3.48 5.58
C ASN A 149 3.44 3.54 6.39
N ASP A 150 2.82 2.39 6.66
CA ASP A 150 1.56 2.32 7.40
C ASP A 150 1.70 2.87 8.84
N LYS A 151 2.89 2.76 9.47
CA LYS A 151 3.11 3.18 10.87
C LYS A 151 3.64 4.58 11.04
N ALA A 152 4.50 5.03 10.14
CA ALA A 152 5.24 6.28 10.28
C ALA A 152 5.02 7.22 9.08
N GLY A 153 4.60 6.68 7.94
CA GLY A 153 4.34 7.39 6.68
C GLY A 153 5.55 8.04 6.03
N ASP A 154 6.75 7.64 6.45
CA ASP A 154 8.03 8.04 5.88
C ASP A 154 9.10 6.99 6.30
N GLY A 155 10.35 7.16 5.83
CA GLY A 155 11.50 6.31 6.14
C GLY A 155 11.51 5.00 5.37
N THR A 156 10.82 4.93 4.25
CA THR A 156 10.61 3.70 3.48
C THR A 156 11.90 3.32 2.73
N SER A 157 12.56 4.30 2.12
CA SER A 157 13.90 4.14 1.54
C SER A 157 14.96 3.79 2.58
N SER A 158 14.92 4.46 3.74
CA SER A 158 15.79 4.15 4.89
C SER A 158 15.59 2.72 5.39
N THR A 159 14.34 2.25 5.46
CA THR A 159 14.00 0.88 5.85
C THR A 159 14.55 -0.13 4.85
N ALA A 160 14.40 0.11 3.54
CA ALA A 160 14.91 -0.80 2.52
C ALA A 160 16.44 -0.95 2.61
N LEU A 161 17.15 0.18 2.69
CA LEU A 161 18.61 0.21 2.78
C LEU A 161 19.14 -0.45 4.06
N MET A 162 18.55 -0.12 5.21
CA MET A 162 18.93 -0.69 6.51
C MET A 162 18.65 -2.20 6.56
N THR A 163 17.47 -2.63 6.08
CA THR A 163 17.10 -4.06 5.97
C THR A 163 18.12 -4.82 5.15
N ALA A 164 18.46 -4.32 3.96
CA ALA A 164 19.41 -4.97 3.07
C ALA A 164 20.82 -5.06 3.68
N THR A 165 21.25 -4.01 4.37
CA THR A 165 22.58 -3.94 5.00
C THR A 165 22.73 -4.93 6.15
N ILE A 166 21.76 -4.95 7.06
CA ILE A 166 21.73 -5.89 8.20
C ILE A 166 21.61 -7.34 7.68
N THR A 167 20.74 -7.57 6.71
CA THR A 167 20.52 -8.92 6.14
C THR A 167 21.78 -9.43 5.45
N ARG A 168 22.45 -8.60 4.62
CA ARG A 168 23.72 -8.97 3.96
C ARG A 168 24.78 -9.35 4.99
N LYS A 169 25.07 -8.45 5.94
CA LYS A 169 26.09 -8.68 6.97
C LYS A 169 25.79 -9.91 7.81
N GLY A 170 24.52 -10.17 8.15
CA GLY A 170 24.13 -11.36 8.88
C GLY A 170 24.26 -12.64 8.06
N ILE A 171 23.85 -12.64 6.78
CA ILE A 171 23.97 -13.82 5.91
C ILE A 171 25.44 -14.16 5.69
N ASP A 172 26.32 -13.16 5.58
CA ASP A 172 27.76 -13.38 5.50
C ASP A 172 28.29 -14.14 6.72
N GLN A 173 27.76 -13.87 7.93
CA GLN A 173 28.11 -14.63 9.13
C GLN A 173 27.55 -16.06 9.08
N VAL A 174 26.28 -16.23 8.69
CA VAL A 174 25.66 -17.56 8.60
C VAL A 174 26.34 -18.43 7.53
N ASN A 175 26.78 -17.83 6.42
CA ASN A 175 27.53 -18.50 5.36
C ASN A 175 28.91 -18.98 5.83
N ARG A 176 29.46 -18.39 6.91
CA ARG A 176 30.68 -18.87 7.60
C ARG A 176 30.39 -20.00 8.60
N ASN A 177 29.19 -20.58 8.55
CA ASN A 177 28.70 -21.64 9.42
C ASN A 177 28.44 -21.21 10.88
N HIS A 178 28.34 -19.91 11.15
CA HIS A 178 27.86 -19.41 12.44
C HIS A 178 26.38 -19.76 12.63
N ASN A 179 25.97 -20.11 13.86
CA ASN A 179 24.59 -20.44 14.15
C ASN A 179 23.70 -19.18 14.05
N PRO A 180 22.64 -19.16 13.19
CA PRO A 180 21.80 -17.99 13.00
C PRO A 180 20.93 -17.63 14.21
N ILE A 181 20.61 -18.59 15.09
CA ILE A 181 19.66 -18.37 16.19
C ILE A 181 20.21 -17.42 17.27
N PRO A 182 21.43 -17.60 17.80
CA PRO A 182 22.03 -16.62 18.70
C PRO A 182 22.26 -15.25 18.05
N ILE A 183 22.67 -15.22 16.77
CA ILE A 183 22.84 -13.96 16.02
C ILE A 183 21.51 -13.20 15.95
N GLN A 184 20.42 -13.91 15.64
CA GLN A 184 19.06 -13.35 15.62
C GLN A 184 18.69 -12.73 16.97
N ARG A 185 18.94 -13.45 18.09
CA ARG A 185 18.70 -12.93 19.45
C ARG A 185 19.52 -11.67 19.73
N GLY A 186 20.77 -11.63 19.27
CA GLY A 186 21.63 -10.45 19.34
C GLY A 186 21.06 -9.25 18.61
N ILE A 187 20.60 -9.46 17.36
CA ILE A 187 19.95 -8.43 16.53
C ILE A 187 18.69 -7.88 17.21
N GLN A 188 17.83 -8.76 17.73
CA GLN A 188 16.59 -8.37 18.40
C GLN A 188 16.83 -7.56 19.68
N LEU A 189 17.80 -7.98 20.50
CA LEU A 189 18.16 -7.25 21.71
C LEU A 189 18.74 -5.87 21.38
N ALA A 190 19.67 -5.80 20.44
CA ALA A 190 20.25 -4.54 19.98
C ALA A 190 19.16 -3.59 19.45
N SER A 191 18.25 -4.10 18.62
CA SER A 191 17.09 -3.35 18.11
C SER A 191 16.26 -2.74 19.26
N LYS A 192 15.92 -3.54 20.28
CA LYS A 192 15.14 -3.06 21.43
C LYS A 192 15.85 -1.94 22.19
N MET A 193 17.13 -2.12 22.49
CA MET A 193 17.93 -1.14 23.23
C MET A 193 18.13 0.16 22.44
N ILE A 194 18.40 0.05 21.13
CA ILE A 194 18.53 1.20 20.23
C ILE A 194 17.23 2.00 20.18
N ILE A 195 16.07 1.34 20.10
CA ILE A 195 14.77 2.00 20.11
C ILE A 195 14.54 2.75 21.43
N GLU A 196 14.86 2.15 22.58
CA GLU A 196 14.76 2.80 23.88
C GLU A 196 15.68 4.04 23.96
N LYS A 197 16.91 3.94 23.42
CA LYS A 197 17.84 5.06 23.35
C LYS A 197 17.30 6.20 22.48
N ILE A 198 16.82 5.90 21.28
CA ILE A 198 16.22 6.91 20.37
C ILE A 198 15.06 7.65 21.05
N LYS A 199 14.18 6.93 21.76
CA LYS A 199 13.08 7.55 22.51
C LYS A 199 13.56 8.54 23.56
N SER A 200 14.67 8.23 24.26
CA SER A 200 15.25 9.14 25.25
C SER A 200 15.94 10.37 24.66
N LEU A 201 16.31 10.32 23.37
CA LEU A 201 16.85 11.46 22.62
C LEU A 201 15.76 12.34 21.98
N SER A 202 14.50 11.90 22.01
CA SER A 202 13.37 12.58 21.35
C SER A 202 13.03 13.90 22.04
N THR A 203 12.77 14.94 21.23
CA THR A 203 12.25 16.23 21.69
C THR A 203 10.78 16.37 21.30
N PRO A 204 9.86 16.71 22.22
CA PRO A 204 8.44 16.86 21.89
C PRO A 204 8.19 18.11 21.06
N ILE A 205 7.27 18.04 20.09
CA ILE A 205 6.81 19.19 19.30
C ILE A 205 6.11 20.20 20.19
N LYS A 206 6.48 21.48 20.07
CA LYS A 206 5.84 22.58 20.82
C LYS A 206 5.45 23.76 19.94
N THR A 207 6.15 24.00 18.84
CA THR A 207 6.03 25.23 18.07
C THR A 207 5.58 24.98 16.64
N TYR A 208 4.97 26.00 16.02
CA TYR A 208 4.69 26.02 14.59
C TYR A 208 5.94 25.74 13.75
N LYS A 209 7.09 26.29 14.16
CA LYS A 209 8.38 26.10 13.47
C LYS A 209 8.81 24.63 13.46
N ASP A 210 8.58 23.89 14.54
CA ASP A 210 8.88 22.44 14.58
C ASP A 210 8.06 21.69 13.52
N ILE A 211 6.76 21.99 13.41
CA ILE A 211 5.86 21.36 12.44
C ILE A 211 6.28 21.72 11.01
N LEU A 212 6.55 23.00 10.76
CA LEU A 212 7.02 23.50 9.47
C LEU A 212 8.29 22.80 9.02
N ASN A 213 9.28 22.68 9.91
CA ASN A 213 10.55 22.03 9.61
C ASN A 213 10.34 20.56 9.23
N ILE A 214 9.58 19.80 10.02
CA ILE A 214 9.32 18.38 9.74
C ILE A 214 8.58 18.21 8.41
N ALA A 215 7.55 19.02 8.18
CA ALA A 215 6.79 18.98 6.93
C ALA A 215 7.66 19.34 5.72
N THR A 216 8.55 20.32 5.87
CA THR A 216 9.48 20.76 4.81
C THR A 216 10.49 19.65 4.48
N ILE A 217 11.10 19.02 5.49
CA ILE A 217 12.05 17.91 5.26
C ILE A 217 11.37 16.72 4.58
N ALA A 218 10.19 16.32 5.07
CA ALA A 218 9.43 15.19 4.51
C ALA A 218 8.86 15.45 3.10
N SER A 219 8.77 16.71 2.66
CA SER A 219 8.35 17.11 1.31
C SER A 219 9.54 17.44 0.39
N ASN A 220 10.72 16.88 0.66
CA ASN A 220 11.96 17.10 -0.11
C ASN A 220 12.43 18.57 -0.13
N ASN A 221 12.33 19.25 1.01
CA ASN A 221 12.66 20.68 1.21
C ASN A 221 11.71 21.66 0.52
N ASP A 222 10.47 21.26 0.24
CA ASP A 222 9.45 22.17 -0.27
C ASP A 222 8.84 22.98 0.90
N THR A 223 9.32 24.22 1.06
CA THR A 223 8.84 25.14 2.09
C THR A 223 7.38 25.55 1.89
N HIS A 224 6.89 25.59 0.65
CA HIS A 224 5.50 25.95 0.35
C HIS A 224 4.56 24.85 0.85
N MET A 225 4.83 23.59 0.49
CA MET A 225 4.09 22.43 1.01
C MET A 225 4.15 22.36 2.53
N GLY A 226 5.35 22.54 3.10
CA GLY A 226 5.55 22.58 4.54
C GLY A 226 4.68 23.63 5.25
N SER A 227 4.59 24.83 4.68
CA SER A 227 3.77 25.93 5.24
C SER A 227 2.27 25.62 5.23
N ILE A 228 1.77 24.98 4.16
CA ILE A 228 0.36 24.59 4.04
C ILE A 228 0.01 23.56 5.11
N ILE A 229 0.86 22.55 5.30
CA ILE A 229 0.67 21.52 6.32
C ILE A 229 0.75 22.13 7.72
N ALA A 230 1.74 22.98 7.98
CA ALA A 230 1.89 23.65 9.27
C ALA A 230 0.69 24.54 9.61
N ASN A 231 0.16 25.30 8.64
CA ASN A 231 -1.05 26.11 8.81
C ASN A 231 -2.30 25.26 9.11
N ALA A 232 -2.41 24.08 8.50
CA ALA A 232 -3.49 23.15 8.80
C ALA A 232 -3.44 22.67 10.26
N TYR A 233 -2.26 22.27 10.75
CA TYR A 233 -2.09 21.81 12.14
C TYR A 233 -2.15 22.93 13.18
N ASP A 234 -1.71 24.14 12.84
CA ASP A 234 -1.81 25.31 13.74
C ASP A 234 -3.27 25.66 14.02
N LYS A 235 -4.12 25.62 13.00
CA LYS A 235 -5.54 25.93 13.13
C LYS A 235 -6.38 24.80 13.75
N LEU A 236 -6.15 23.55 13.33
CA LEU A 236 -6.96 22.40 13.73
C LEU A 236 -6.42 21.67 14.97
N GLY A 237 -5.17 21.94 15.36
CA GLY A 237 -4.50 21.30 16.48
C GLY A 237 -4.08 19.85 16.19
N LYS A 238 -3.76 19.11 17.26
CA LYS A 238 -3.14 17.77 17.16
C LYS A 238 -3.97 16.73 16.41
N ASN A 239 -5.29 16.85 16.48
CA ASN A 239 -6.23 15.87 15.91
C ASN A 239 -6.74 16.29 14.52
N ALA A 240 -6.01 17.16 13.82
CA ALA A 240 -6.35 17.64 12.49
C ALA A 240 -6.62 16.47 11.53
N ALA A 241 -7.80 16.48 10.90
CA ALA A 241 -8.11 15.58 9.80
C ALA A 241 -7.71 16.25 8.48
N ILE A 242 -6.61 15.81 7.89
CA ILE A 242 -6.14 16.31 6.59
C ILE A 242 -6.61 15.37 5.47
N ILE A 243 -7.25 15.96 4.47
CA ILE A 243 -7.66 15.33 3.21
C ILE A 243 -6.84 15.96 2.09
N LEU A 244 -6.33 15.13 1.20
CA LEU A 244 -5.57 15.54 0.02
C LEU A 244 -6.40 15.23 -1.22
N ASP A 245 -6.63 16.24 -2.05
CA ASP A 245 -7.43 16.10 -3.26
C ASP A 245 -6.81 16.88 -4.42
N ASP A 246 -7.24 16.56 -5.63
CA ASP A 246 -6.64 17.11 -6.84
C ASP A 246 -7.26 18.49 -7.13
N ASN A 247 -6.44 19.50 -7.39
CA ASN A 247 -6.88 20.82 -7.83
C ASN A 247 -6.85 20.92 -9.35
N ALA A 248 -7.84 21.58 -9.95
CA ALA A 248 -7.80 21.90 -11.38
C ALA A 248 -6.84 23.07 -11.68
N ASP A 249 -6.61 23.94 -10.68
CA ASP A 249 -5.66 25.04 -10.80
C ASP A 249 -4.21 24.56 -10.58
N ILE A 250 -3.26 25.34 -11.10
CA ILE A 250 -1.82 25.08 -10.97
C ILE A 250 -1.34 25.20 -9.51
N ASN A 251 -1.97 26.07 -8.72
CA ASN A 251 -1.55 26.38 -7.36
C ASN A 251 -2.25 25.51 -6.32
N ASP A 252 -1.54 25.20 -5.24
CA ASP A 252 -2.13 24.50 -4.10
C ASP A 252 -3.06 25.45 -3.31
N LYS A 253 -4.12 24.91 -2.72
CA LYS A 253 -5.08 25.66 -1.91
C LYS A 253 -5.41 24.90 -0.64
N LEU A 254 -5.46 25.62 0.48
CA LEU A 254 -5.89 25.08 1.78
C LEU A 254 -7.30 25.57 2.10
N GLU A 255 -8.24 24.65 2.23
CA GLU A 255 -9.62 24.92 2.61
C GLU A 255 -9.93 24.25 3.95
N PHE A 256 -10.72 24.95 4.78
CA PHE A 256 -11.18 24.42 6.05
C PHE A 256 -12.67 24.17 5.96
N THR A 257 -13.06 22.91 6.10
CA THR A 257 -14.45 22.48 6.16
C THR A 257 -14.77 21.98 7.55
N GLU A 258 -15.99 22.18 8.00
CA GLU A 258 -16.45 21.54 9.23
C GLU A 258 -16.75 20.07 8.96
N GLY A 259 -16.46 19.23 9.94
CA GLY A 259 -16.65 17.81 9.80
C GLY A 259 -16.30 17.03 11.05
N TYR A 260 -16.60 15.74 10.99
CA TYR A 260 -16.39 14.80 12.08
C TYR A 260 -15.53 13.63 11.59
N ASN A 261 -14.46 13.34 12.32
CA ASN A 261 -13.51 12.28 11.97
C ASN A 261 -13.41 11.24 13.09
N PHE A 262 -13.35 9.96 12.74
CA PHE A 262 -13.22 8.86 13.71
C PHE A 262 -12.48 7.64 13.15
N ASP A 263 -11.85 6.87 14.05
CA ASP A 263 -10.95 5.75 13.74
C ASP A 263 -11.70 4.44 13.44
N ARG A 264 -12.53 4.47 12.41
CA ARG A 264 -13.13 3.29 11.76
C ARG A 264 -13.10 3.48 10.26
N GLY A 265 -12.61 2.51 9.53
CA GLY A 265 -12.50 2.58 8.07
C GLY A 265 -13.29 1.49 7.36
N ILE A 266 -12.81 1.14 6.18
CA ILE A 266 -13.38 0.13 5.29
C ILE A 266 -13.39 -1.24 5.96
N ILE A 267 -14.58 -1.82 6.15
CA ILE A 267 -14.76 -3.15 6.75
C ILE A 267 -14.16 -4.25 5.87
N ASN A 268 -14.26 -4.10 4.54
CA ASN A 268 -13.81 -5.10 3.59
C ASN A 268 -13.14 -4.45 2.36
N PRO A 269 -11.89 -4.82 2.00
CA PRO A 269 -11.16 -4.24 0.86
C PRO A 269 -11.89 -4.34 -0.48
N TYR A 270 -12.78 -5.33 -0.69
CA TYR A 270 -13.57 -5.44 -1.92
C TYR A 270 -14.51 -4.25 -2.14
N LEU A 271 -14.78 -3.44 -1.11
CA LEU A 271 -15.52 -2.19 -1.26
C LEU A 271 -14.73 -1.12 -2.04
N LEU A 272 -13.41 -1.22 -2.15
CA LEU A 272 -12.57 -0.31 -2.96
C LEU A 272 -12.49 -0.72 -4.43
N TYR A 273 -13.03 -1.88 -4.79
CA TYR A 273 -12.94 -2.37 -6.15
C TYR A 273 -13.71 -1.43 -7.11
N ASN A 274 -13.05 -0.99 -8.19
CA ASN A 274 -13.45 0.08 -9.12
C ASN A 274 -13.26 1.53 -8.64
N GLU A 275 -12.77 1.76 -7.43
CA GLU A 275 -12.35 3.11 -7.01
C GLU A 275 -10.92 3.37 -7.50
N ASN A 276 -10.68 4.54 -8.10
CA ASN A 276 -9.34 4.94 -8.55
C ASN A 276 -8.46 5.43 -7.39
N LYS A 277 -9.09 5.72 -6.24
CA LYS A 277 -8.45 6.22 -5.01
C LYS A 277 -8.30 5.08 -4.00
N ASP A 278 -7.37 5.21 -3.06
CA ASP A 278 -7.17 4.32 -1.91
C ASP A 278 -8.27 4.43 -0.83
N HIS A 279 -9.32 5.21 -1.12
CA HIS A 279 -10.43 5.53 -0.26
C HIS A 279 -11.73 5.66 -1.06
N ILE A 280 -12.86 5.53 -0.37
CA ILE A 280 -14.19 5.75 -0.96
C ILE A 280 -14.58 7.20 -0.68
N GLU A 281 -14.90 7.96 -1.72
CA GLU A 281 -15.39 9.35 -1.61
C GLU A 281 -16.78 9.48 -2.25
N TYR A 282 -17.77 9.88 -1.45
CA TYR A 282 -19.13 10.12 -1.92
C TYR A 282 -19.63 11.51 -1.52
N ASN A 283 -20.11 12.26 -2.50
CA ASN A 283 -20.78 13.56 -2.30
C ASN A 283 -22.28 13.38 -2.07
N ASN A 284 -22.89 14.26 -1.28
CA ASN A 284 -24.30 14.28 -0.89
C ASN A 284 -24.78 12.90 -0.40
N VAL A 285 -24.11 12.39 0.64
CA VAL A 285 -24.35 11.06 1.20
C VAL A 285 -25.40 11.09 2.31
N SER A 286 -26.31 10.13 2.29
CA SER A 286 -27.24 9.89 3.40
C SER A 286 -26.63 8.96 4.44
N THR A 287 -26.94 9.18 5.71
CA THR A 287 -26.38 8.40 6.82
C THR A 287 -27.48 7.68 7.60
N LEU A 288 -27.29 6.40 7.84
CA LEU A 288 -28.09 5.58 8.76
C LEU A 288 -27.20 5.24 9.96
N ILE A 289 -27.62 5.64 11.16
CA ILE A 289 -26.82 5.50 12.38
C ILE A 289 -27.60 4.69 13.42
N THR A 290 -27.04 3.57 13.85
CA THR A 290 -27.66 2.65 14.81
C THR A 290 -26.61 2.06 15.77
N ASP A 291 -27.02 1.75 17.01
CA ASP A 291 -26.21 0.98 17.96
C ASP A 291 -26.46 -0.53 17.91
N GLN A 292 -27.33 -0.97 17.00
CA GLN A 292 -27.65 -2.38 16.80
C GLN A 292 -26.74 -3.04 15.76
N ASN A 293 -26.64 -4.37 15.82
CA ASN A 293 -26.02 -5.17 14.77
C ASN A 293 -26.94 -5.30 13.55
N VAL A 294 -26.37 -5.27 12.36
CA VAL A 294 -27.09 -5.57 11.11
C VAL A 294 -26.83 -7.03 10.75
N ASP A 295 -27.63 -7.91 11.35
CA ASP A 295 -27.48 -9.35 11.17
C ASP A 295 -28.16 -9.87 9.89
N ASN A 296 -29.29 -9.25 9.51
CA ASN A 296 -30.12 -9.66 8.38
C ASN A 296 -30.30 -8.50 7.39
N ILE A 297 -30.19 -8.78 6.09
CA ILE A 297 -30.40 -7.77 5.04
C ILE A 297 -31.83 -7.22 5.03
N GLN A 298 -32.81 -8.01 5.50
CA GLN A 298 -34.22 -7.62 5.52
C GLN A 298 -34.48 -6.38 6.37
N SER A 299 -33.73 -6.16 7.46
CA SER A 299 -33.93 -5.00 8.34
C SER A 299 -33.57 -3.66 7.67
N ILE A 300 -32.70 -3.69 6.65
CA ILE A 300 -32.26 -2.51 5.91
C ILE A 300 -32.73 -2.49 4.45
N LEU A 301 -33.40 -3.55 3.98
CA LEU A 301 -33.84 -3.69 2.60
C LEU A 301 -34.71 -2.52 2.09
N PRO A 302 -35.68 -1.98 2.86
CA PRO A 302 -36.50 -0.84 2.39
C PRO A 302 -35.69 0.39 2.11
N ILE A 303 -34.71 0.66 2.99
CA ILE A 303 -33.82 1.80 2.87
C ILE A 303 -32.98 1.58 1.62
N LEU A 304 -32.37 0.39 1.46
CA LEU A 304 -31.58 0.05 0.28
C LEU A 304 -32.37 0.20 -1.03
N GLU A 305 -33.65 -0.16 -1.08
CA GLU A 305 -34.48 0.00 -2.28
C GLU A 305 -34.68 1.46 -2.70
N ILE A 306 -34.84 2.37 -1.73
CA ILE A 306 -34.96 3.81 -2.00
C ILE A 306 -33.66 4.34 -2.63
N PHE A 307 -32.51 4.00 -2.06
CA PHE A 307 -31.21 4.46 -2.56
C PHE A 307 -30.78 3.77 -3.85
N ALA A 308 -31.17 2.51 -4.06
CA ALA A 308 -30.96 1.79 -5.31
C ALA A 308 -31.71 2.45 -6.47
N LYS A 309 -32.97 2.87 -6.25
CA LYS A 309 -33.79 3.56 -7.28
C LYS A 309 -33.20 4.91 -7.65
N ASN A 310 -32.76 5.68 -6.66
CA ASN A 310 -32.25 7.05 -6.86
C ASN A 310 -30.76 7.10 -7.21
N LYS A 311 -30.05 5.97 -7.15
CA LYS A 311 -28.57 5.87 -7.27
C LYS A 311 -27.81 6.84 -6.35
N GLN A 312 -28.40 7.19 -5.22
CA GLN A 312 -27.80 8.07 -4.21
C GLN A 312 -26.89 7.26 -3.27
N PRO A 313 -25.78 7.87 -2.79
CA PRO A 313 -24.88 7.19 -1.87
C PRO A 313 -25.47 7.10 -0.45
N LEU A 314 -25.31 5.92 0.16
CA LEU A 314 -25.75 5.62 1.53
C LEU A 314 -24.57 5.13 2.38
N CYS A 315 -24.40 5.74 3.54
CA CYS A 315 -23.49 5.31 4.59
C CYS A 315 -24.28 4.66 5.72
N ILE A 316 -23.90 3.45 6.13
CA ILE A 316 -24.53 2.76 7.26
C ILE A 316 -23.50 2.61 8.36
N ILE A 317 -23.74 3.24 9.51
CA ILE A 317 -22.92 3.14 10.72
C ILE A 317 -23.69 2.31 11.74
N ALA A 318 -23.17 1.12 12.05
CA ALA A 318 -23.79 0.15 12.95
C ALA A 318 -22.75 -0.47 13.88
N ASP A 319 -23.17 -1.16 14.95
CA ASP A 319 -22.23 -1.85 15.86
C ASP A 319 -21.36 -2.85 15.09
N ASP A 320 -21.99 -3.84 14.46
CA ASP A 320 -21.34 -4.76 13.53
C ASP A 320 -22.29 -5.21 12.40
N PHE A 321 -21.73 -5.88 11.39
CA PHE A 321 -22.45 -6.44 10.26
C PHE A 321 -22.16 -7.93 10.14
N SER A 322 -23.18 -8.73 9.86
CA SER A 322 -22.98 -10.15 9.56
C SER A 322 -22.27 -10.34 8.20
N ASN A 323 -21.56 -11.46 8.07
CA ASN A 323 -20.85 -11.80 6.82
C ASN A 323 -21.81 -11.91 5.62
N GLU A 324 -23.04 -12.37 5.82
CA GLU A 324 -24.06 -12.48 4.76
C GLU A 324 -24.51 -11.11 4.27
N VAL A 325 -24.73 -10.17 5.19
CA VAL A 325 -25.08 -8.78 4.86
C VAL A 325 -23.93 -8.12 4.11
N LEU A 326 -22.70 -8.23 4.60
CA LEU A 326 -21.52 -7.64 3.94
C LEU A 326 -21.33 -8.19 2.53
N GLN A 327 -21.42 -9.51 2.33
CA GLN A 327 -21.31 -10.11 1.00
C GLN A 327 -22.38 -9.57 0.05
N THR A 328 -23.61 -9.42 0.53
CA THR A 328 -24.72 -8.88 -0.27
C THR A 328 -24.48 -7.42 -0.66
N LEU A 329 -24.02 -6.58 0.27
CA LEU A 329 -23.69 -5.18 0.01
C LEU A 329 -22.51 -5.06 -0.98
N ILE A 330 -21.46 -5.86 -0.80
CA ILE A 330 -20.28 -5.89 -1.68
C ILE A 330 -20.68 -6.29 -3.10
N ILE A 331 -21.43 -7.39 -3.28
CA ILE A 331 -21.83 -7.87 -4.61
C ILE A 331 -22.70 -6.81 -5.33
N ASN A 332 -23.60 -6.14 -4.61
CA ASN A 332 -24.45 -5.11 -5.20
C ASN A 332 -23.67 -3.82 -5.51
N LYS A 333 -22.67 -3.45 -4.68
CA LYS A 333 -21.73 -2.35 -5.00
C LYS A 333 -20.92 -2.67 -6.26
N LEU A 334 -20.32 -3.87 -6.33
CA LEU A 334 -19.51 -4.32 -7.48
C LEU A 334 -20.29 -4.31 -8.80
N LYS A 335 -21.59 -4.63 -8.75
CA LYS A 335 -22.49 -4.56 -9.90
C LYS A 335 -22.93 -3.13 -10.26
N GLY A 336 -22.56 -2.12 -9.46
CA GLY A 336 -23.02 -0.74 -9.61
C GLY A 336 -24.51 -0.54 -9.32
N ALA A 337 -25.17 -1.50 -8.64
CA ALA A 337 -26.59 -1.44 -8.35
C ALA A 337 -26.91 -0.46 -7.20
N ILE A 338 -26.02 -0.40 -6.20
CA ILE A 338 -26.18 0.46 -5.02
C ILE A 338 -24.83 1.07 -4.64
N LYS A 339 -24.81 2.39 -4.41
CA LYS A 339 -23.67 3.09 -3.82
C LYS A 339 -23.81 3.06 -2.29
N VAL A 340 -23.28 2.02 -1.65
CA VAL A 340 -23.40 1.84 -0.19
C VAL A 340 -22.04 1.62 0.46
N VAL A 341 -21.84 2.19 1.65
CA VAL A 341 -20.65 1.93 2.49
C VAL A 341 -21.09 1.53 3.91
N PRO A 342 -20.89 0.28 4.33
CA PRO A 342 -21.03 -0.12 5.72
C PRO A 342 -19.77 0.23 6.52
N ILE A 343 -19.94 0.85 7.69
CA ILE A 343 -18.89 1.29 8.60
C ILE A 343 -19.25 0.85 10.02
N ARG A 344 -18.28 0.30 10.75
CA ARG A 344 -18.48 -0.06 12.16
C ARG A 344 -18.52 1.17 13.03
N ALA A 345 -19.31 1.13 14.10
CA ALA A 345 -19.42 2.21 15.06
C ALA A 345 -18.06 2.45 15.76
N PRO A 346 -17.73 3.72 16.05
CA PRO A 346 -16.58 4.05 16.87
C PRO A 346 -16.78 3.61 18.33
N SER A 347 -15.67 3.35 19.02
CA SER A 347 -15.65 2.95 20.45
C SER A 347 -16.40 1.63 20.74
N PHE A 348 -16.67 1.35 22.02
CA PHE A 348 -17.39 0.18 22.51
C PHE A 348 -18.21 0.52 23.77
N GLY A 349 -19.17 -0.35 24.14
CA GLY A 349 -19.99 -0.18 25.35
C GLY A 349 -20.85 1.09 25.32
N ASP A 350 -21.08 1.70 26.49
CA ASP A 350 -21.92 2.91 26.60
C ASP A 350 -21.33 4.11 25.87
N ARG A 351 -19.99 4.21 25.82
CA ARG A 351 -19.32 5.30 25.11
C ARG A 351 -19.64 5.30 23.64
N ARG A 352 -19.75 4.13 23.00
CA ARG A 352 -20.18 4.04 21.60
C ARG A 352 -21.51 4.76 21.37
N LYS A 353 -22.45 4.68 22.32
CA LYS A 353 -23.72 5.41 22.23
C LYS A 353 -23.48 6.92 22.21
N ASP A 354 -22.55 7.43 23.00
CA ASP A 354 -22.21 8.85 23.02
C ASP A 354 -21.56 9.32 21.72
N TYR A 355 -20.64 8.53 21.14
CA TYR A 355 -20.07 8.83 19.83
C TYR A 355 -21.11 8.77 18.70
N LEU A 356 -22.02 7.78 18.73
CA LEU A 356 -23.10 7.69 17.75
C LEU A 356 -24.09 8.84 17.87
N LYS A 357 -24.37 9.33 19.08
CA LYS A 357 -25.16 10.55 19.29
C LYS A 357 -24.46 11.78 18.71
N ASP A 358 -23.15 11.90 18.87
CA ASP A 358 -22.38 12.99 18.28
C ASP A 358 -22.44 12.94 16.74
N LEU A 359 -22.29 11.76 16.14
CA LEU A 359 -22.47 11.54 14.70
C LEU A 359 -23.90 11.87 14.22
N CYS A 360 -24.91 11.61 15.06
CA CYS A 360 -26.29 12.00 14.78
C CYS A 360 -26.44 13.53 14.77
N THR A 361 -25.81 14.26 15.68
CA THR A 361 -25.80 15.73 15.69
C THR A 361 -25.11 16.29 14.44
N VAL A 362 -23.98 15.69 14.04
CA VAL A 362 -23.18 16.09 12.87
C VAL A 362 -23.93 15.91 11.56
N THR A 363 -24.74 14.85 11.45
CA THR A 363 -25.44 14.50 10.21
C THR A 363 -26.93 14.81 10.24
N ASN A 364 -27.44 15.33 11.37
CA ASN A 364 -28.86 15.49 11.66
C ASN A 364 -29.68 14.19 11.46
N SER A 365 -29.09 13.03 11.75
CA SER A 365 -29.78 11.74 11.69
C SER A 365 -30.52 11.43 13.00
N LYS A 366 -31.60 10.64 12.93
CA LYS A 366 -32.25 10.14 14.14
C LYS A 366 -31.47 8.96 14.70
N TYR A 367 -31.12 9.02 15.98
CA TYR A 367 -30.43 7.91 16.65
C TYR A 367 -31.36 6.70 16.78
N ILE A 368 -31.05 5.61 16.07
CA ILE A 368 -31.79 4.35 16.14
C ILE A 368 -31.17 3.49 17.23
N SER A 369 -31.95 3.24 18.28
CA SER A 369 -31.54 2.41 19.41
C SER A 369 -32.76 1.79 20.07
N ALA A 370 -32.59 0.54 20.53
CA ALA A 370 -33.62 -0.16 21.30
C ALA A 370 -33.97 0.61 22.59
N ASP A 371 -33.00 1.33 23.19
CA ASP A 371 -33.19 2.12 24.41
C ASP A 371 -34.17 3.30 24.21
N VAL A 372 -34.27 3.80 22.97
CA VAL A 372 -35.15 4.92 22.59
C VAL A 372 -36.47 4.39 22.00
N GLY A 373 -36.69 3.07 22.01
CA GLY A 373 -37.87 2.42 21.45
C GLY A 373 -37.88 2.34 19.92
N LEU A 374 -36.74 2.57 19.26
CA LEU A 374 -36.59 2.48 17.80
C LEU A 374 -35.74 1.28 17.45
N ASP A 375 -36.40 0.19 17.08
CA ASP A 375 -35.74 -1.06 16.71
C ASP A 375 -35.61 -1.24 15.21
N LEU A 376 -34.39 -1.57 14.73
CA LEU A 376 -34.07 -1.68 13.30
C LEU A 376 -34.90 -2.78 12.62
N ASN A 377 -35.09 -3.91 13.31
CA ASN A 377 -35.87 -5.05 12.79
C ASN A 377 -37.37 -4.74 12.75
N SER A 378 -37.84 -3.83 13.60
CA SER A 378 -39.24 -3.45 13.72
C SER A 378 -39.62 -2.21 12.90
N LEU A 379 -38.67 -1.59 12.18
CA LEU A 379 -38.90 -0.45 11.29
C LEU A 379 -39.96 -0.72 10.21
N HIS A 380 -40.19 -1.99 9.88
CA HIS A 380 -41.22 -2.42 8.97
C HIS A 380 -42.63 -2.48 9.58
N ASN A 381 -42.73 -2.76 10.88
CA ASN A 381 -43.99 -3.11 11.55
C ASN A 381 -44.55 -1.95 12.39
N ASN A 382 -43.69 -0.99 12.81
CA ASN A 382 -44.06 0.11 13.70
C ASN A 382 -44.46 1.41 12.99
N MET A 383 -44.54 1.42 11.65
CA MET A 383 -45.02 2.58 10.88
C MET A 383 -46.48 2.36 10.44
N SER A 384 -47.42 2.72 11.32
CA SER A 384 -48.83 2.85 10.98
C SER A 384 -49.05 4.09 10.09
N SER A 385 -49.32 3.85 8.82
CA SER A 385 -50.23 4.56 7.89
C SER A 385 -50.28 6.11 7.79
N PHE A 386 -49.50 6.91 8.53
CA PHE A 386 -49.59 8.39 8.48
C PHE A 386 -48.26 9.14 8.31
N ASP A 387 -47.10 8.56 8.66
CA ASP A 387 -45.76 9.20 8.47
C ASP A 387 -44.79 8.28 7.69
N ASN A 388 -45.18 7.89 6.47
CA ASN A 388 -44.40 7.03 5.57
C ASN A 388 -43.14 7.72 5.03
N ASN A 389 -42.13 7.99 5.85
CA ASN A 389 -40.85 8.41 5.31
C ASN A 389 -39.66 7.91 6.13
N TYR A 390 -39.08 6.78 5.71
CA TYR A 390 -37.76 6.32 6.15
C TYR A 390 -36.69 7.42 6.04
N LEU A 391 -36.89 8.42 5.17
CA LEU A 391 -36.06 9.61 5.05
C LEU A 391 -35.95 10.43 6.34
N THR A 392 -36.95 10.40 7.23
CA THR A 392 -36.90 11.13 8.52
C THR A 392 -35.92 10.53 9.52
N LEU A 393 -35.54 9.26 9.33
CA LEU A 393 -34.56 8.57 10.17
C LEU A 393 -33.13 8.86 9.72
N LEU A 394 -32.95 9.18 8.43
CA LEU A 394 -31.66 9.31 7.80
C LEU A 394 -31.12 10.73 7.98
N GLY A 395 -29.82 10.80 8.23
CA GLY A 395 -29.09 12.07 8.17
C GLY A 395 -28.54 12.33 6.78
N SER A 396 -27.85 13.45 6.66
CA SER A 396 -27.11 13.81 5.46
C SER A 396 -25.77 14.46 5.77
N ALA A 397 -24.79 14.22 4.91
CA ALA A 397 -23.48 14.86 4.95
C ALA A 397 -23.11 15.35 3.55
N ASN A 398 -22.27 16.40 3.48
CA ASN A 398 -21.83 16.97 2.21
C ASN A 398 -20.91 16.00 1.47
N THR A 399 -19.91 15.47 2.17
CA THR A 399 -18.97 14.50 1.61
C THR A 399 -18.61 13.46 2.67
N LEU A 400 -18.60 12.19 2.28
CA LEU A 400 -18.08 11.07 3.07
C LEU A 400 -16.76 10.60 2.44
N ILE A 401 -15.72 10.50 3.25
CA ILE A 401 -14.44 9.92 2.86
C ILE A 401 -14.12 8.77 3.82
N VAL A 402 -13.96 7.56 3.27
CA VAL A 402 -13.68 6.34 4.04
C VAL A 402 -12.35 5.76 3.59
N LYS A 403 -11.33 5.82 4.47
CA LYS A 403 -10.03 5.18 4.28
C LYS A 403 -10.01 3.79 4.94
N LYS A 404 -8.87 3.11 4.90
CA LYS A 404 -8.65 1.79 5.52
C LYS A 404 -8.96 1.78 7.03
N ASP A 405 -8.56 2.82 7.73
CA ASP A 405 -8.56 2.92 9.20
C ASP A 405 -9.43 4.06 9.76
N ARG A 406 -9.75 5.07 8.95
CA ARG A 406 -10.51 6.27 9.34
C ARG A 406 -11.69 6.58 8.43
N THR A 407 -12.68 7.25 8.99
CA THR A 407 -13.82 7.84 8.27
C THR A 407 -13.94 9.30 8.62
N SER A 408 -14.05 10.13 7.59
CA SER A 408 -14.25 11.57 7.71
C SER A 408 -15.58 11.96 7.05
N LEU A 409 -16.44 12.63 7.82
CA LEU A 409 -17.73 13.15 7.39
C LEU A 409 -17.67 14.68 7.35
N ILE A 410 -17.75 15.27 6.17
CA ILE A 410 -17.86 16.73 6.01
C ILE A 410 -19.33 17.11 6.19
N THR A 411 -19.61 17.98 7.17
CA THR A 411 -20.97 18.39 7.52
C THR A 411 -21.54 19.42 6.56
N LYS A 412 -22.86 19.57 6.58
CA LYS A 412 -23.53 20.71 5.94
C LYS A 412 -23.46 21.92 6.86
N GLU A 413 -23.31 23.10 6.27
CA GLU A 413 -23.22 24.37 7.02
C GLU A 413 -24.44 24.62 7.93
N GLU A 414 -25.60 24.11 7.53
CA GLU A 414 -26.86 24.19 8.29
C GLU A 414 -26.79 23.56 9.69
N TYR A 415 -25.88 22.60 9.91
CA TYR A 415 -25.80 21.85 11.18
C TYR A 415 -24.78 22.45 12.16
N LYS A 416 -24.05 23.50 11.75
CA LYS A 416 -23.00 24.13 12.55
C LYS A 416 -23.46 24.57 13.93
N GLN A 417 -24.64 25.21 14.03
CA GLN A 417 -25.17 25.68 15.31
C GLN A 417 -25.40 24.52 16.30
N GLN A 418 -25.92 23.39 15.82
CA GLN A 418 -26.17 22.21 16.65
C GLN A 418 -24.86 21.58 17.14
N ILE A 419 -23.82 21.58 16.28
CA ILE A 419 -22.48 21.11 16.62
C ILE A 419 -21.85 22.00 17.70
N ASP A 420 -21.94 23.33 17.56
CA ASP A 420 -21.43 24.28 18.54
C ASP A 420 -22.11 24.14 19.90
N GLU A 421 -23.43 23.92 19.93
CA GLU A 421 -24.19 23.65 21.15
C GLU A 421 -23.73 22.34 21.79
N ARG A 422 -23.51 21.28 21.00
CA ARG A 422 -23.00 20.00 21.50
C ARG A 422 -21.60 20.13 22.08
N VAL A 423 -20.70 20.87 21.41
CA VAL A 423 -19.34 21.15 21.91
C VAL A 423 -19.38 21.90 23.24
N LYS A 424 -20.28 22.87 23.42
CA LYS A 424 -20.45 23.58 24.71
C LYS A 424 -20.85 22.63 25.84
N VAL A 425 -21.76 21.70 25.58
CA VAL A 425 -22.15 20.68 26.56
C VAL A 425 -20.95 19.82 26.96
N LEU A 426 -20.20 19.32 25.99
CA LEU A 426 -19.03 18.47 26.26
C LEU A 426 -17.91 19.22 27.00
N LYS A 427 -17.69 20.50 26.69
CA LYS A 427 -16.72 21.34 27.42
C LYS A 427 -17.12 21.52 28.89
N LYS A 428 -18.41 21.68 29.17
CA LYS A 428 -18.92 21.75 30.54
C LYS A 428 -18.72 20.42 31.28
N GLU A 429 -19.06 19.30 30.66
CA GLU A 429 -18.82 17.96 31.22
C GLU A 429 -17.32 17.72 31.49
N PHE A 430 -16.45 18.23 30.61
CA PHE A 430 -15.00 18.11 30.75
C PHE A 430 -14.45 18.85 32.00
N GLU A 431 -15.02 20.02 32.32
CA GLU A 431 -14.65 20.80 33.50
C GLU A 431 -15.14 20.15 34.80
N GLU A 432 -16.35 19.58 34.79
CA GLU A 432 -16.97 18.92 35.95
C GLU A 432 -16.33 17.56 36.27
N THR A 433 -15.81 16.87 35.25
CA THR A 433 -15.22 15.55 35.39
C THR A 433 -13.90 15.60 36.17
N THR A 434 -13.69 14.69 37.13
CA THR A 434 -12.43 14.59 37.89
C THR A 434 -11.50 13.48 37.37
N SER A 435 -12.06 12.50 36.64
CA SER A 435 -11.35 11.36 36.07
C SER A 435 -10.46 11.78 34.90
N LYS A 436 -9.15 11.52 35.00
CA LYS A 436 -8.19 11.78 33.91
C LYS A 436 -8.56 11.04 32.62
N TYR A 437 -9.04 9.81 32.75
CA TYR A 437 -9.42 8.97 31.62
C TYR A 437 -10.67 9.49 30.89
N ASP A 438 -11.66 9.99 31.63
CA ASP A 438 -12.86 10.57 31.04
C ASP A 438 -12.57 11.94 30.42
N LYS A 439 -11.68 12.74 31.03
CA LYS A 439 -11.16 13.98 30.42
C LYS A 439 -10.50 13.73 29.07
N GLU A 440 -9.62 12.74 28.98
CA GLU A 440 -8.96 12.38 27.73
C GLU A 440 -9.99 12.03 26.63
N LYS A 441 -11.05 11.30 27.00
CA LYS A 441 -12.07 10.82 26.07
C LYS A 441 -13.08 11.89 25.67
N LEU A 442 -13.41 12.81 26.58
CA LEU A 442 -14.17 14.01 26.26
C LEU A 442 -13.36 14.94 25.35
N ASN A 443 -12.05 15.08 25.58
CA ASN A 443 -11.18 15.84 24.69
C ASN A 443 -11.12 15.24 23.28
N GLU A 444 -11.06 13.92 23.12
CA GLU A 444 -11.15 13.26 21.81
C GLU A 444 -12.45 13.63 21.09
N ARG A 445 -13.60 13.59 21.77
CA ARG A 445 -14.90 13.92 21.19
C ARG A 445 -15.04 15.40 20.85
N ILE A 446 -14.61 16.28 21.76
CA ILE A 446 -14.57 17.74 21.53
C ILE A 446 -13.69 18.02 20.31
N ALA A 447 -12.53 17.39 20.21
CA ALA A 447 -11.65 17.55 19.07
C ALA A 447 -12.27 16.99 17.78
N ALA A 448 -12.99 15.86 17.82
CA ALA A 448 -13.67 15.33 16.63
C ALA A 448 -14.80 16.24 16.14
N LEU A 449 -15.50 16.94 17.04
CA LEU A 449 -16.57 17.89 16.70
C LEU A 449 -16.06 19.29 16.33
N SER A 450 -15.02 19.76 17.02
CA SER A 450 -14.48 21.13 16.88
C SER A 450 -13.33 21.19 15.88
N GLY A 451 -12.69 20.05 15.60
CA GLY A 451 -11.36 19.98 14.99
C GLY A 451 -11.32 20.31 13.52
N GLY A 452 -12.48 20.44 12.87
CA GLY A 452 -12.57 20.73 11.45
C GLY A 452 -11.79 19.72 10.59
N ILE A 453 -11.88 19.91 9.29
CA ILE A 453 -11.21 19.08 8.30
C ILE A 453 -10.48 20.05 7.36
N ALA A 454 -9.17 19.88 7.24
CA ALA A 454 -8.37 20.62 6.28
C ALA A 454 -8.35 19.84 4.97
N LYS A 455 -8.87 20.45 3.90
CA LYS A 455 -8.74 19.95 2.54
C LYS A 455 -7.59 20.69 1.86
N ILE A 456 -6.53 19.97 1.53
CA ILE A 456 -5.43 20.47 0.71
C ILE A 456 -5.73 20.06 -0.72
N LEU A 457 -6.04 21.06 -1.55
CA LEU A 457 -6.19 20.91 -2.99
C LEU A 457 -4.81 21.09 -3.63
N ILE A 458 -4.32 20.08 -4.32
CA ILE A 458 -2.95 20.01 -4.81
C ILE A 458 -2.94 20.34 -6.28
N GLY A 459 -2.21 21.39 -6.67
CA GLY A 459 -2.08 21.78 -8.07
C GLY A 459 -0.90 21.09 -8.76
N GLY A 460 -0.84 21.20 -10.09
CA GLY A 460 0.28 20.75 -10.90
C GLY A 460 0.09 21.12 -12.37
N ASN A 461 1.19 21.29 -13.11
CA ASN A 461 1.11 21.62 -14.54
C ASN A 461 0.74 20.40 -15.40
N THR A 462 1.05 19.21 -14.91
CA THR A 462 0.71 17.94 -15.55
C THR A 462 0.11 16.96 -14.54
N GLU A 463 -0.66 15.98 -15.02
CA GLU A 463 -1.24 14.94 -14.16
C GLU A 463 -0.15 14.11 -13.44
N THR A 464 0.99 13.88 -14.09
CA THR A 464 2.13 13.15 -13.50
C THR A 464 2.75 13.95 -12.36
N GLU A 465 3.00 15.25 -12.57
CA GLU A 465 3.52 16.15 -11.53
C GLU A 465 2.56 16.26 -10.35
N GLN A 466 1.26 16.45 -10.62
CA GLN A 466 0.24 16.56 -9.58
C GLN A 466 0.19 15.30 -8.70
N LYS A 467 0.30 14.11 -9.31
CA LYS A 467 0.37 12.84 -8.57
C LYS A 467 1.64 12.72 -7.73
N GLU A 468 2.79 13.12 -8.26
CA GLU A 468 4.05 13.14 -7.48
C GLU A 468 3.92 14.08 -6.27
N ARG A 469 3.41 15.30 -6.47
CA ARG A 469 3.17 16.28 -5.41
C ARG A 469 2.21 15.73 -4.36
N LYS A 470 1.18 15.00 -4.77
CA LYS A 470 0.24 14.34 -3.86
C LYS A 470 0.89 13.32 -2.95
N PHE A 471 1.78 12.47 -3.47
CA PHE A 471 2.53 11.53 -2.63
C PHE A 471 3.42 12.27 -1.61
N LYS A 472 4.07 13.39 -1.99
CA LYS A 472 4.84 14.21 -1.05
C LYS A 472 3.99 14.79 0.07
N TYR A 473 2.78 15.27 -0.24
CA TYR A 473 1.84 15.72 0.79
C TYR A 473 1.39 14.57 1.71
N GLU A 474 1.16 13.37 1.17
CA GLU A 474 0.81 12.19 1.97
C GLU A 474 1.94 11.86 2.96
N ASP A 475 3.17 11.78 2.48
CA ASP A 475 4.33 11.45 3.32
C ASP A 475 4.56 12.53 4.38
N ALA A 476 4.55 13.80 4.00
CA ALA A 476 4.76 14.92 4.91
C ALA A 476 3.67 15.04 5.99
N THR A 477 2.40 14.82 5.62
CA THR A 477 1.30 14.85 6.61
C THR A 477 1.41 13.71 7.62
N ASN A 478 1.80 12.52 7.17
CA ASN A 478 2.00 11.38 8.06
C ASN A 478 3.24 11.53 8.95
N ALA A 479 4.33 12.10 8.43
CA ALA A 479 5.54 12.40 9.21
C ALA A 479 5.26 13.40 10.34
N VAL A 480 4.53 14.48 10.03
CA VAL A 480 4.09 15.46 11.03
C VAL A 480 3.20 14.81 12.08
N LYS A 481 2.19 14.03 11.67
CA LYS A 481 1.31 13.32 12.60
C LYS A 481 2.11 12.42 13.56
N SER A 482 3.02 11.62 13.01
CA SER A 482 3.91 10.74 13.77
C SER A 482 4.79 11.51 14.76
N ALA A 483 5.26 12.69 14.38
CA ALA A 483 6.10 13.52 15.23
C ALA A 483 5.31 14.26 16.32
N ILE A 484 4.03 14.56 16.11
CA ILE A 484 3.15 15.11 17.15
C ILE A 484 2.97 14.11 18.30
N ASP A 485 2.95 12.81 17.99
CA ASP A 485 2.75 11.74 18.97
C ASP A 485 4.00 11.47 19.85
N ILE A 486 5.19 11.37 19.23
CA ILE A 486 6.41 10.91 19.91
C ILE A 486 7.50 11.98 20.00
N GLY A 487 7.47 12.99 19.13
CA GLY A 487 8.50 14.02 18.99
C GLY A 487 9.39 13.84 17.76
N TYR A 488 10.48 14.60 17.74
CA TYR A 488 11.46 14.64 16.67
C TYR A 488 12.90 14.50 17.20
N VAL A 489 13.82 14.23 16.28
CA VAL A 489 15.26 14.12 16.51
C VAL A 489 16.06 14.73 15.33
N PRO A 490 17.35 15.07 15.49
CA PRO A 490 18.23 15.44 14.38
C PRO A 490 18.16 14.48 13.19
N GLY A 491 17.89 15.03 12.00
CA GLY A 491 17.70 14.23 10.79
C GLY A 491 19.01 13.78 10.12
N GLY A 492 18.89 13.27 8.90
CA GLY A 492 20.05 12.89 8.07
C GLY A 492 20.82 11.67 8.60
N GLY A 493 20.19 10.85 9.44
CA GLY A 493 20.81 9.71 10.11
C GLY A 493 21.75 10.06 11.26
N VAL A 494 21.86 11.35 11.64
CA VAL A 494 22.74 11.80 12.74
C VAL A 494 22.38 11.15 14.07
N THR A 495 21.08 10.95 14.34
CA THR A 495 20.65 10.20 15.53
C THR A 495 21.20 8.78 15.60
N TYR A 496 21.37 8.11 14.46
CA TYR A 496 22.00 6.78 14.43
C TYR A 496 23.50 6.87 14.71
N LEU A 497 24.18 7.88 14.17
CA LEU A 497 25.60 8.12 14.42
C LEU A 497 25.88 8.46 15.89
N GLU A 498 24.99 9.18 16.57
CA GLU A 498 25.12 9.46 18.01
C GLU A 498 25.18 8.17 18.84
N ILE A 499 24.39 7.15 18.46
CA ILE A 499 24.38 5.84 19.13
C ILE A 499 25.72 5.11 18.93
N ILE A 500 26.33 5.26 17.76
CA ILE A 500 27.67 4.72 17.49
C ILE A 500 28.70 5.46 18.37
N LYS A 501 28.65 6.80 18.39
CA LYS A 501 29.59 7.67 19.11
C LYS A 501 29.57 7.44 20.62
N SER A 502 28.41 7.17 21.21
CA SER A 502 28.27 7.00 22.66
C SER A 502 28.80 5.67 23.22
N ASN A 503 29.53 4.86 22.42
CA ASN A 503 29.96 3.50 22.77
C ASN A 503 28.80 2.60 23.26
N PHE A 504 27.59 2.82 22.74
CA PHE A 504 26.39 2.09 23.15
C PHE A 504 26.51 0.57 22.92
N LEU A 505 27.40 0.16 22.00
CA LEU A 505 27.70 -1.23 21.74
C LEU A 505 28.20 -1.97 22.99
N SER A 506 29.03 -1.33 23.81
CA SER A 506 29.54 -1.91 25.06
C SER A 506 28.41 -2.13 26.08
N GLU A 507 27.43 -1.23 26.14
CA GLU A 507 26.25 -1.40 26.99
C GLU A 507 25.41 -2.60 26.54
N ILE A 508 25.22 -2.78 25.22
CA ILE A 508 24.52 -3.94 24.67
C ILE A 508 25.27 -5.23 25.00
N HIS A 509 26.60 -5.25 24.83
CA HIS A 509 27.43 -6.41 25.16
C HIS A 509 27.33 -6.78 26.65
N LYS A 510 27.39 -5.80 27.54
CA LYS A 510 27.22 -6.02 28.98
C LYS A 510 25.86 -6.62 29.30
N LYS A 511 24.78 -6.14 28.67
CA LYS A 511 23.44 -6.71 28.87
C LYS A 511 23.33 -8.15 28.39
N ILE A 512 23.99 -8.50 27.27
CA ILE A 512 24.07 -9.89 26.79
C ILE A 512 24.76 -10.78 27.83
N GLU A 513 25.85 -10.30 28.42
CA GLU A 513 26.58 -11.03 29.47
C GLU A 513 25.69 -11.26 30.71
N GLU A 514 25.00 -10.21 31.17
CA GLU A 514 24.08 -10.28 32.31
C GLU A 514 22.91 -11.26 32.06
N GLU A 515 22.28 -11.23 30.88
CA GLU A 515 21.20 -12.16 30.53
C GLU A 515 21.67 -13.62 30.53
N LEU A 516 22.88 -13.90 30.03
CA LEU A 516 23.42 -15.26 29.98
C LEU A 516 23.90 -15.76 31.35
N GLN A 517 24.41 -14.88 32.22
CA GLN A 517 24.77 -15.23 33.59
C GLN A 517 23.54 -15.64 34.43
N ASN A 518 22.40 -14.99 34.20
CA ASN A 518 21.15 -15.29 34.91
C ASN A 518 20.45 -16.59 34.47
N MET A 519 20.87 -17.20 33.35
CA MET A 519 20.29 -18.43 32.81
C MET A 519 20.99 -19.72 33.28
N GLY A 520 22.13 -19.63 33.99
CA GLY A 520 22.96 -20.79 34.31
C GLY A 520 22.67 -21.44 35.67
N ASN A 521 22.13 -22.66 35.66
CA ASN A 521 22.43 -23.65 36.71
C ASN A 521 23.85 -24.18 36.50
N GLN A 522 24.65 -24.29 37.56
CA GLN A 522 26.08 -24.64 37.50
C GLN A 522 26.38 -26.05 36.95
N GLU A 523 25.39 -26.95 36.86
CA GLU A 523 25.59 -28.35 36.45
C GLU A 523 25.66 -28.57 34.92
N ASP A 524 25.08 -27.69 34.10
CA ASP A 524 24.98 -27.88 32.64
C ASP A 524 26.26 -27.50 31.87
N LYS A 525 27.19 -26.74 32.48
CA LYS A 525 28.44 -26.34 31.84
C LYS A 525 29.40 -27.50 31.56
N LYS A 526 29.35 -28.56 32.38
CA LYS A 526 30.29 -29.69 32.31
C LYS A 526 30.16 -30.51 31.01
N TYR A 527 28.97 -30.55 30.42
CA TYR A 527 28.71 -31.31 29.18
C TYR A 527 28.88 -30.45 27.92
N LEU A 528 28.87 -29.12 28.04
CA LEU A 528 29.04 -28.19 26.92
C LEU A 528 30.48 -28.22 26.38
N ASP A 529 31.46 -28.34 27.27
CA ASP A 529 32.89 -28.44 26.92
C ASP A 529 33.23 -29.76 26.18
N LEU A 530 32.40 -30.80 26.31
CA LEU A 530 32.58 -32.11 25.68
C LEU A 530 32.09 -32.17 24.22
N VAL A 531 31.28 -31.20 23.77
CA VAL A 531 30.71 -31.18 22.41
C VAL A 531 31.69 -30.59 21.38
N GLY A 532 32.76 -29.92 21.83
CA GLY A 532 33.82 -29.38 20.97
C GLY A 532 33.41 -28.13 20.17
N ASN A 533 34.27 -27.11 20.16
CA ASN A 533 34.23 -25.90 19.31
C ASN A 533 32.83 -25.33 18.94
N LEU A 534 31.87 -25.33 19.88
CA LEU A 534 30.71 -24.45 19.72
C LEU A 534 31.17 -23.03 20.05
N GLU A 535 31.12 -22.15 19.06
CA GLU A 535 31.19 -20.72 19.30
C GLU A 535 30.21 -20.36 20.41
N SER A 536 30.68 -19.57 21.37
CA SER A 536 29.86 -19.31 22.53
C SER A 536 28.59 -18.56 22.12
N GLU A 537 27.43 -18.92 22.71
CA GLU A 537 26.18 -18.19 22.49
C GLU A 537 26.37 -16.68 22.75
N MET A 538 27.23 -16.35 23.71
CA MET A 538 27.65 -14.99 24.00
C MET A 538 28.30 -14.28 22.81
N GLU A 539 29.32 -14.88 22.18
CA GLU A 539 30.02 -14.29 21.03
C GLU A 539 29.08 -14.11 19.84
N LEU A 540 28.24 -15.10 19.56
CA LEU A 540 27.28 -15.01 18.46
C LEU A 540 26.18 -13.96 18.71
N ARG A 541 25.72 -13.82 19.95
CA ARG A 541 24.80 -12.72 20.32
C ARG A 541 25.48 -11.35 20.19
N LYS A 542 26.74 -11.23 20.62
CA LYS A 542 27.54 -10.00 20.43
C LYS A 542 27.74 -9.70 18.95
N MET A 543 28.00 -10.71 18.13
CA MET A 543 28.09 -10.61 16.67
C MET A 543 26.78 -10.06 16.06
N GLY A 544 25.63 -10.59 16.50
CA GLY A 544 24.31 -10.07 16.12
C GLY A 544 24.13 -8.58 16.47
N ALA A 545 24.54 -8.17 17.67
CA ALA A 545 24.49 -6.77 18.08
C ALA A 545 25.42 -5.88 17.24
N ASN A 546 26.64 -6.35 16.97
CA ASN A 546 27.63 -5.65 16.13
C ASN A 546 27.09 -5.40 14.72
N ILE A 547 26.39 -6.39 14.12
CA ILE A 547 25.79 -6.24 12.79
C ILE A 547 24.85 -5.04 12.75
N VAL A 548 23.99 -4.87 13.76
CA VAL A 548 23.03 -3.76 13.81
C VAL A 548 23.77 -2.43 14.00
N VAL A 549 24.63 -2.32 15.00
CA VAL A 549 25.33 -1.05 15.32
C VAL A 549 26.23 -0.61 14.17
N HIS A 550 26.97 -1.52 13.54
CA HIS A 550 27.79 -1.19 12.37
C HIS A 550 26.99 -0.92 11.10
N SER A 551 25.67 -1.07 11.11
CA SER A 551 24.81 -0.70 9.96
C SER A 551 24.16 0.67 10.12
N LEU A 552 24.30 1.30 11.30
CA LEU A 552 23.65 2.56 11.65
C LEU A 552 24.16 3.77 10.83
N ASP A 553 25.35 3.67 10.25
CA ASP A 553 25.97 4.71 9.43
C ASP A 553 25.50 4.75 7.97
N VAL A 554 24.86 3.67 7.50
CA VAL A 554 24.55 3.47 6.08
C VAL A 554 23.63 4.56 5.51
N ILE A 555 22.71 5.09 6.32
CA ILE A 555 21.75 6.11 5.89
C ILE A 555 22.48 7.44 5.64
N THR A 556 23.29 7.91 6.60
CA THR A 556 24.07 9.14 6.43
C THR A 556 25.05 9.02 5.27
N LYS A 557 25.71 7.86 5.15
CA LYS A 557 26.59 7.57 4.02
C LYS A 557 25.85 7.68 2.68
N GLN A 558 24.70 7.02 2.53
CA GLN A 558 23.96 7.02 1.27
C GLN A 558 23.38 8.40 0.92
N ILE A 559 22.92 9.17 1.91
CA ILE A 559 22.45 10.55 1.69
C ILE A 559 23.59 11.42 1.13
N ALA A 560 24.79 11.29 1.69
CA ALA A 560 25.99 11.99 1.23
C ALA A 560 26.44 11.51 -0.16
N ASP A 561 26.45 10.20 -0.41
CA ASP A 561 26.81 9.63 -1.71
C ASP A 561 25.84 10.08 -2.82
N ASN A 562 24.54 10.15 -2.53
CA ASN A 562 23.55 10.69 -3.46
C ASN A 562 23.77 12.18 -3.75
N ALA A 563 24.32 12.93 -2.79
CA ALA A 563 24.70 14.33 -2.95
C ALA A 563 26.01 14.54 -3.74
N GLY A 564 26.68 13.47 -4.17
CA GLY A 564 27.93 13.53 -4.94
C GLY A 564 29.19 13.75 -4.08
N VAL A 565 29.09 13.60 -2.76
CA VAL A 565 30.23 13.70 -1.84
C VAL A 565 30.55 12.33 -1.24
N ASN A 566 31.79 12.15 -0.77
CA ASN A 566 32.20 10.88 -0.18
C ASN A 566 31.53 10.66 1.19
N GLY A 567 30.51 9.79 1.24
CA GLY A 567 29.73 9.55 2.45
C GLY A 567 30.51 8.91 3.59
N GLU A 568 31.55 8.12 3.31
CA GLU A 568 32.41 7.56 4.37
C GLU A 568 33.18 8.67 5.10
N ASN A 569 33.69 9.64 4.36
CA ASN A 569 34.39 10.78 4.94
C ASN A 569 33.43 11.64 5.76
N VAL A 570 32.22 11.88 5.28
CA VAL A 570 31.17 12.61 6.03
C VAL A 570 30.86 11.91 7.36
N VAL A 571 30.62 10.60 7.33
CA VAL A 571 30.37 9.81 8.55
C VAL A 571 31.56 9.90 9.52
N LYS A 572 32.79 9.71 9.02
CA LYS A 572 34.01 9.80 9.85
C LYS A 572 34.15 11.17 10.51
N ILE A 573 33.88 12.26 9.79
CA ILE A 573 33.93 13.62 10.34
C ILE A 573 32.92 13.77 11.47
N ILE A 574 31.67 13.35 11.28
CA ILE A 574 30.61 13.47 12.29
C ILE A 574 30.93 12.62 13.54
N LEU A 575 31.39 11.38 13.35
CA LEU A 575 31.74 10.49 14.47
C LEU A 575 32.94 11.01 15.29
N ASN A 576 33.93 11.61 14.63
CA ASN A 576 35.13 12.14 15.28
C ASN A 576 34.97 13.56 15.83
N ALA A 577 33.90 14.26 15.46
CA ALA A 577 33.62 15.61 15.95
C ALA A 577 33.43 15.61 17.47
N LYS A 578 33.95 16.64 18.16
CA LYS A 578 33.70 16.85 19.59
C LYS A 578 32.41 17.62 19.87
N ASP A 579 31.73 18.04 18.81
CA ASP A 579 30.49 18.79 18.86
C ASP A 579 29.36 18.00 19.54
N LYS A 580 28.38 18.76 20.02
CA LYS A 580 27.22 18.24 20.72
C LYS A 580 26.31 17.45 19.78
N TYR A 581 25.43 16.64 20.38
CA TYR A 581 24.36 15.94 19.67
C TYR A 581 23.61 16.90 18.75
N GLY A 582 23.42 16.48 17.50
CA GLY A 582 22.82 17.30 16.45
C GLY A 582 23.83 17.90 15.47
N PHE A 583 25.14 17.75 15.67
CA PHE A 583 26.12 18.07 14.63
C PHE A 583 26.02 17.08 13.46
N GLY A 584 25.82 17.58 12.24
CA GLY A 584 25.62 16.76 11.06
C GLY A 584 25.99 17.49 9.77
N TYR A 585 25.75 16.83 8.63
CA TYR A 585 26.04 17.37 7.30
C TYR A 585 24.74 17.74 6.59
N ASP A 586 24.59 19.03 6.28
CA ASP A 586 23.53 19.52 5.41
C ASP A 586 23.97 19.39 3.96
N VAL A 587 23.34 18.46 3.24
CA VAL A 587 23.63 18.19 1.82
C VAL A 587 23.18 19.31 0.89
N ASN A 588 22.23 20.15 1.27
CA ASN A 588 21.74 21.22 0.41
C ASN A 588 22.75 22.36 0.39
N THR A 589 23.27 22.72 1.56
CA THR A 589 24.26 23.80 1.71
C THR A 589 25.71 23.32 1.62
N ASN A 590 25.93 21.99 1.57
CA ASN A 590 27.24 21.33 1.63
C ASN A 590 28.08 21.77 2.85
N LYS A 591 27.45 21.91 4.02
CA LYS A 591 28.10 22.38 5.26
C LYS A 591 27.80 21.47 6.44
N PHE A 592 28.74 21.40 7.37
CA PHE A 592 28.49 20.81 8.67
C PHE A 592 27.81 21.83 9.58
N VAL A 593 26.69 21.45 10.17
CA VAL A 593 25.80 22.35 10.90
C VAL A 593 25.18 21.65 12.11
N ASN A 594 24.56 22.43 13.00
CA ASN A 594 23.59 21.88 13.93
C ASN A 594 22.27 21.62 13.18
N MET A 595 21.93 20.35 13.03
CA MET A 595 20.78 19.87 12.25
C MET A 595 19.46 20.43 12.78
N VAL A 596 19.28 20.49 14.11
CA VAL A 596 18.04 20.98 14.73
C VAL A 596 17.87 22.48 14.52
N GLU A 597 18.94 23.25 14.70
CA GLU A 597 18.93 24.70 14.51
C GLU A 597 18.64 25.09 13.06
N ASN A 598 19.10 24.27 12.10
CA ASN A 598 18.86 24.45 10.67
C ASN A 598 17.56 23.78 10.19
N GLY A 599 16.74 23.23 11.10
CA GLY A 599 15.44 22.64 10.77
C GLY A 599 15.51 21.28 10.07
N ILE A 600 16.67 20.63 10.05
CA ILE A 600 16.86 19.27 9.52
C ILE A 600 16.54 18.28 10.64
N ILE A 601 15.27 17.98 10.80
CA ILE A 601 14.73 17.11 11.85
C ILE A 601 13.83 16.04 11.26
N ASP A 602 13.93 14.84 11.82
CA ASP A 602 13.13 13.68 11.44
C ASP A 602 12.16 13.32 12.58
N SER A 603 11.01 12.74 12.23
CA SER A 603 10.09 12.17 13.22
C SER A 603 10.75 11.01 13.97
N THR A 604 10.71 11.03 15.30
CA THR A 604 11.28 9.96 16.13
C THR A 604 10.64 8.61 15.81
N ASN A 605 9.34 8.59 15.50
CA ASN A 605 8.63 7.36 15.17
C ASN A 605 9.14 6.73 13.86
N VAL A 606 9.50 7.57 12.87
CA VAL A 606 10.06 7.11 11.59
C VAL A 606 11.38 6.38 11.81
N ILE A 607 12.30 7.00 12.56
CA ILE A 607 13.61 6.41 12.89
C ILE A 607 13.46 5.09 13.69
N ILE A 608 12.51 5.04 14.62
CA ILE A 608 12.20 3.81 15.37
C ILE A 608 11.63 2.72 14.45
N SER A 609 10.72 3.09 13.54
CA SER A 609 10.08 2.18 12.59
C SER A 609 11.12 1.53 11.68
N VAL A 610 12.07 2.31 11.16
CA VAL A 610 13.18 1.83 10.32
C VAL A 610 13.95 0.71 11.01
N ILE A 611 14.43 0.92 12.25
CA ILE A 611 15.21 -0.09 12.98
C ILE A 611 14.36 -1.31 13.32
N LYS A 612 13.12 -1.09 13.78
CA LYS A 612 12.23 -2.18 14.20
C LYS A 612 11.90 -3.12 13.04
N ASN A 613 11.51 -2.57 11.89
CA ASN A 613 11.09 -3.36 10.74
C ASN A 613 12.31 -4.01 10.06
N SER A 614 13.42 -3.28 9.93
CA SER A 614 14.66 -3.81 9.34
C SER A 614 15.22 -4.99 10.12
N CYS A 615 15.33 -4.87 11.45
CA CYS A 615 15.81 -5.96 12.29
C CYS A 615 14.84 -7.16 12.29
N SER A 616 13.52 -6.92 12.19
CA SER A 616 12.52 -7.98 12.14
C SER A 616 12.67 -8.86 10.88
N ILE A 617 12.72 -8.24 9.70
CA ILE A 617 12.86 -8.98 8.43
C ILE A 617 14.23 -9.65 8.34
N ALA A 618 15.30 -8.93 8.66
CA ALA A 618 16.64 -9.52 8.66
C ALA A 618 16.72 -10.75 9.58
N SER A 619 16.16 -10.64 10.79
CA SER A 619 16.09 -11.75 11.75
C SER A 619 15.38 -12.97 11.19
N MET A 620 14.28 -12.80 10.44
CA MET A 620 13.53 -13.91 9.83
C MET A 620 14.31 -14.57 8.69
N VAL A 621 14.91 -13.75 7.82
CA VAL A 621 15.69 -14.23 6.66
C VAL A 621 16.90 -15.04 7.12
N LEU A 622 17.61 -14.58 8.17
CA LEU A 622 18.78 -15.28 8.71
C LEU A 622 18.46 -16.69 9.20
N THR A 623 17.29 -16.87 9.81
CA THR A 623 16.85 -18.18 10.34
C THR A 623 16.16 -19.05 9.30
N THR A 624 16.06 -18.59 8.05
CA THR A 624 15.42 -19.35 6.98
C THR A 624 16.39 -20.39 6.43
N GLU A 625 16.08 -21.67 6.65
CA GLU A 625 16.90 -22.79 6.18
C GLU A 625 16.37 -23.43 4.89
N CYS A 626 15.11 -23.19 4.55
CA CYS A 626 14.47 -23.80 3.40
C CYS A 626 13.39 -22.89 2.82
N MET A 627 13.27 -22.86 1.49
CA MET A 627 12.13 -22.26 0.80
C MET A 627 11.51 -23.26 -0.17
N MET A 628 10.18 -23.21 -0.29
CA MET A 628 9.40 -23.99 -1.24
C MET A 628 8.72 -23.04 -2.23
N VAL A 629 9.08 -23.14 -3.51
CA VAL A 629 8.49 -22.31 -4.57
C VAL A 629 7.70 -23.18 -5.54
N ASP A 630 6.64 -22.64 -6.16
CA ASP A 630 5.96 -23.40 -7.22
C ASP A 630 6.95 -23.68 -8.36
N SER A 631 6.97 -24.93 -8.83
CA SER A 631 7.81 -25.29 -9.96
C SER A 631 7.31 -24.62 -11.24
N GLU A 632 8.24 -24.07 -12.00
CA GLU A 632 7.96 -23.54 -13.32
C GLU A 632 7.72 -24.70 -14.27
N LYS A 633 6.46 -24.95 -14.63
CA LYS A 633 6.20 -25.74 -15.83
C LYS A 633 6.62 -24.89 -17.03
N LYS A 634 7.68 -25.29 -17.73
CA LYS A 634 7.78 -24.96 -19.15
C LYS A 634 6.51 -25.54 -19.79
N ASP A 635 5.61 -24.69 -20.22
CA ASP A 635 4.51 -25.10 -21.09
C ASP A 635 5.16 -25.63 -22.37
N LYS A 636 5.50 -26.92 -22.40
CA LYS A 636 5.52 -27.66 -23.65
C LYS A 636 4.07 -27.62 -24.10
N GLY A 637 3.75 -26.66 -24.97
CA GLY A 637 2.42 -26.52 -25.55
C GLY A 637 1.94 -27.90 -25.94
N ILE A 638 0.96 -28.40 -25.20
CA ILE A 638 0.23 -29.59 -25.60
C ILE A 638 -0.62 -29.10 -26.78
N LEU A 639 -0.03 -29.11 -27.97
CA LEU A 639 -0.80 -29.22 -29.19
C LEU A 639 -1.67 -30.45 -28.99
N ASP A 640 -2.95 -30.17 -28.86
CA ASP A 640 -4.01 -31.14 -28.65
C ASP A 640 -3.87 -32.26 -29.69
N ALA A 641 -3.38 -33.43 -29.25
CA ALA A 641 -3.17 -34.60 -30.10
C ALA A 641 -4.49 -35.10 -30.74
N SER A 642 -5.65 -34.54 -30.34
CA SER A 642 -6.94 -34.81 -30.98
C SER A 642 -7.16 -34.10 -32.33
N ILE A 643 -6.24 -33.23 -32.77
CA ILE A 643 -6.28 -32.61 -34.12
C ILE A 643 -5.45 -33.40 -35.15
N SER A 644 -4.67 -34.41 -34.72
CA SER A 644 -3.84 -35.23 -35.61
C SER A 644 -4.54 -36.47 -36.19
N SER A 645 -5.81 -36.34 -36.59
CA SER A 645 -6.48 -37.38 -37.41
C SER A 645 -6.31 -37.05 -38.90
N PRO A 646 -5.67 -37.92 -39.73
CA PRO A 646 -5.44 -37.67 -41.17
C PRO A 646 -6.72 -37.49 -42.02
N ASN A 647 -7.90 -37.71 -41.45
CA ASN A 647 -9.16 -37.80 -42.17
C ASN A 647 -10.04 -36.54 -42.13
N TYR A 648 -9.60 -35.42 -41.54
CA TYR A 648 -10.41 -34.19 -41.51
C TYR A 648 -10.20 -33.28 -42.74
N LEU A 649 -9.08 -33.42 -43.46
CA LEU A 649 -8.76 -32.62 -44.65
C LEU A 649 -9.25 -33.22 -45.99
N GLN A 650 -9.85 -34.42 -45.99
CA GLN A 650 -10.31 -35.09 -47.21
C GLN A 650 -11.79 -34.89 -47.57
N LYS A 651 -12.61 -34.26 -46.71
CA LYS A 651 -14.07 -34.12 -46.97
C LYS A 651 -14.55 -32.75 -47.49
N HIS A 652 -13.65 -31.79 -47.70
CA HIS A 652 -14.01 -30.48 -48.28
C HIS A 652 -13.33 -30.15 -49.62
N ARG A 653 -12.60 -31.08 -50.23
CA ARG A 653 -12.10 -30.97 -51.61
C ARG A 653 -12.85 -31.93 -52.53
N ARG A 654 -14.11 -31.61 -52.88
CA ARG A 654 -14.83 -32.16 -54.05
C ARG A 654 -16.22 -31.52 -54.17
N ALA A 655 -16.26 -30.26 -54.60
CA ALA A 655 -17.37 -29.69 -55.36
C ALA A 655 -16.96 -28.32 -55.89
N GLY A 656 -16.91 -28.15 -57.21
CA GLY A 656 -16.76 -26.86 -57.87
C GLY A 656 -15.37 -26.58 -58.44
N GLY A 657 -15.03 -27.25 -59.54
CA GLY A 657 -14.00 -26.75 -60.43
C GLY A 657 -14.58 -25.68 -61.35
N TYR A 658 -13.87 -24.57 -61.54
CA TYR A 658 -13.76 -23.89 -62.83
C TYR A 658 -12.47 -23.06 -62.83
N LYS A 659 -11.57 -23.41 -63.75
CA LYS A 659 -10.39 -22.63 -64.15
C LYS A 659 -10.85 -21.36 -64.89
N ARG A 660 -10.14 -20.25 -64.69
CA ARG A 660 -9.78 -19.19 -65.68
C ARG A 660 -8.80 -18.25 -64.96
N LYS A 661 -7.50 -18.34 -65.28
CA LYS A 661 -6.72 -17.53 -66.24
C LYS A 661 -6.62 -16.06 -65.82
N MET A 662 -5.42 -15.67 -65.39
CA MET A 662 -4.91 -14.30 -65.43
C MET A 662 -4.91 -13.79 -66.87
N ASP A 663 -5.31 -12.54 -67.05
CA ASP A 663 -4.82 -11.59 -68.08
C ASP A 663 -5.20 -10.17 -67.60
N HIS A 664 -4.16 -9.34 -67.41
CA HIS A 664 -3.94 -8.00 -67.97
C HIS A 664 -5.02 -6.87 -68.01
N LEU A 665 -4.52 -5.66 -67.69
CA LEU A 665 -4.89 -4.30 -68.13
C LEU A 665 -6.19 -3.76 -67.51
N ASP A 666 -6.38 -2.48 -67.21
CA ASP A 666 -5.65 -1.20 -67.25
C ASP A 666 -6.63 -0.20 -66.61
N ASP A 667 -6.09 0.90 -66.07
CA ASP A 667 -6.68 2.26 -65.99
C ASP A 667 -8.05 2.43 -65.27
N GLU A 668 -8.35 3.48 -64.51
CA GLU A 668 -8.10 4.90 -64.72
C GLU A 668 -8.51 5.62 -63.41
N GLU A 669 -7.74 6.65 -63.05
CA GLU A 669 -8.15 7.96 -62.50
C GLU A 669 -9.06 8.08 -61.26
N ASP A 670 -8.53 8.76 -60.23
CA ASP A 670 -8.97 10.13 -59.91
C ASP A 670 -7.89 10.83 -59.06
N GLU A 671 -7.37 11.92 -59.64
CA GLU A 671 -6.45 12.92 -59.08
C GLU A 671 -7.14 13.85 -58.05
N ASP A 672 -6.33 14.77 -57.52
CA ASP A 672 -6.65 16.02 -56.81
C ASP A 672 -6.53 15.96 -55.26
N ASP A 673 -5.74 16.77 -54.56
CA ASP A 673 -4.74 17.79 -54.94
C ASP A 673 -4.14 18.38 -53.63
N LEU A 674 -2.94 18.99 -53.74
CA LEU A 674 -2.26 19.96 -52.82
C LEU A 674 -1.53 19.42 -51.57
N GLU A 675 -0.31 19.83 -51.22
CA GLU A 675 0.72 20.71 -51.82
C GLU A 675 1.99 20.51 -50.94
N ASP A 676 3.14 20.41 -51.59
CA ASP A 676 4.47 20.47 -50.98
C ASP A 676 4.88 21.92 -50.69
N GLU A 677 5.63 22.18 -49.62
CA GLU A 677 6.67 23.22 -49.64
C GLU A 677 7.96 22.62 -49.05
N GLU A 678 8.98 22.67 -49.91
CA GLU A 678 10.38 22.30 -49.74
C GLU A 678 11.09 23.23 -48.75
N ASP A 679 12.18 22.75 -48.14
CA ASP A 679 13.43 23.51 -48.11
C ASP A 679 14.60 22.59 -47.73
N GLU A 680 15.63 22.69 -48.57
CA GLU A 680 16.84 21.90 -48.73
C GLU A 680 17.94 22.22 -47.69
N GLU A 681 18.74 21.18 -47.42
CA GLU A 681 20.21 21.10 -47.31
C GLU A 681 21.03 22.11 -46.45
N GLU A 682 22.00 21.57 -45.69
CA GLU A 682 23.44 21.75 -45.99
C GLU A 682 24.29 20.93 -44.99
N ASP A 683 25.04 19.98 -45.56
CA ASP A 683 26.20 19.29 -44.97
C ASP A 683 27.44 20.18 -45.20
N GLU A 684 28.30 20.37 -44.21
CA GLU A 684 29.70 20.76 -44.42
C GLU A 684 30.63 19.97 -43.47
N ASP A 685 31.41 19.08 -44.08
CA ASP A 685 32.69 18.56 -43.59
C ASP A 685 33.76 19.67 -43.73
N GLU A 686 34.75 19.73 -42.82
CA GLU A 686 36.10 20.19 -43.19
C GLU A 686 37.16 19.65 -42.21
N GLU A 687 38.30 19.32 -42.82
CA GLU A 687 39.44 18.52 -42.35
C GLU A 687 40.51 19.32 -41.58
N GLU A 688 41.40 18.54 -40.93
CA GLU A 688 42.87 18.70 -40.73
C GLU A 688 43.48 20.04 -40.26
N ASP A 689 44.33 19.95 -39.22
CA ASP A 689 45.76 20.31 -39.33
C ASP A 689 46.55 19.84 -38.08
N ASP A 690 47.63 19.11 -38.37
CA ASP A 690 48.75 18.75 -37.48
C ASP A 690 49.71 19.94 -37.34
N GLU A 691 50.27 20.20 -36.15
CA GLU A 691 51.62 20.78 -36.00
C GLU A 691 52.31 20.26 -34.72
N GLU A 692 53.53 19.74 -34.94
CA GLU A 692 54.55 19.33 -33.96
C GLU A 692 55.30 20.55 -33.39
N ASP A 693 55.95 20.37 -32.23
CA ASP A 693 57.27 20.93 -31.80
C ASP A 693 57.46 20.52 -30.32
N GLU A 694 58.38 19.60 -29.96
CA GLU A 694 59.79 19.86 -29.55
C GLU A 694 59.90 20.91 -28.42
N GLU A 695 60.70 20.84 -27.37
CA GLU A 695 61.62 19.95 -26.66
C GLU A 695 61.78 20.66 -25.29
N ASP A 696 62.11 19.96 -24.21
CA ASP A 696 63.10 20.46 -23.23
C ASP A 696 63.43 19.39 -22.17
N GLU A 697 64.73 19.14 -22.14
CA GLU A 697 65.61 18.27 -21.37
C GLU A 697 65.45 18.39 -19.83
N GLU A 698 65.52 17.26 -19.13
CA GLU A 698 66.63 16.82 -18.24
C GLU A 698 66.56 17.37 -16.81
N ASP A 699 66.46 16.45 -15.86
CA ASP A 699 67.35 16.40 -14.70
C ASP A 699 67.28 14.99 -14.07
N GLU A 700 68.40 14.29 -14.19
CA GLU A 700 68.76 13.04 -13.53
C GLU A 700 69.05 13.27 -12.03
N GLU A 701 68.90 12.22 -11.22
CA GLU A 701 69.73 11.79 -10.06
C GLU A 701 68.87 10.81 -9.22
N GLU A 702 69.02 9.49 -9.43
CA GLU A 702 69.89 8.60 -8.63
C GLU A 702 69.53 8.56 -7.13
N ASP A 703 68.93 7.45 -6.65
CA ASP A 703 69.62 6.50 -5.77
C ASP A 703 68.75 5.29 -5.36
N ASP A 704 69.29 4.12 -5.73
CA ASP A 704 69.39 2.87 -4.98
C ASP A 704 68.15 2.08 -4.53
N GLY A 705 67.91 0.99 -5.28
CA GLY A 705 67.32 -0.23 -4.74
C GLY A 705 68.36 -1.15 -4.09
N TYR A 706 67.96 -1.87 -3.04
CA TYR A 706 68.54 -3.18 -2.72
C TYR A 706 67.51 -4.16 -2.17
N ASN A 707 67.75 -5.41 -2.55
CA ASN A 707 67.02 -6.67 -2.46
C ASN A 707 66.74 -7.24 -1.06
N TYR A 708 65.68 -8.06 -1.01
CA TYR A 708 65.47 -9.38 -0.37
C TYR A 708 66.01 -9.73 1.03
N ASP A 709 65.07 -10.28 1.81
CA ASP A 709 65.13 -11.44 2.72
C ASP A 709 66.30 -11.61 3.71
N GLU A 710 65.95 -11.47 5.00
CA GLU A 710 66.10 -12.50 6.05
C GLU A 710 65.03 -12.34 7.15
#